data_AF-A0A7D5Z107-F1
#
_entry.id   AF-A0A7D5Z107-F1
#
_cell.length_a   1.000
_cell.length_b   1.000
_cell.length_c   1.000
_cell.angle_alpha   90.00
_cell.angle_beta   90.00
_cell.angle_gamma   90.00
#
_symmetry.space_group_name_H-M   'P 1'
#
loop_
_entity.id
_entity.type
_entity.pdbx_description
1 polymer ?
#
loop_
_entity_poly.entity_id
_entity_poly.type
_entity_poly.pdbx_seq_one_letter_code
_entity_poly.pdbx_strand_id
1 'polypeptide(L)'
;MTPKLGLLLAVYFQSLLAFRFNRELVANEKPMCGPGEGSCEMGSCCSEIGFCGTTAEYCSGSQCQLDYSHTCDTLVPPDGSDTSEIPRPRVGKVPYGPMITSCKNPGMVALTFDDGPYIYTTELLDLLAAHEVKATFFITGDNRAKGHIDDPATAWPSILRRMYNAGHQVASHTWTHRDLTEVNETVRRAEIIHNEMALRNILGRIPTYIRPPFLECSAGSGCEETLGDLAYHSISANLDTKDYMYDDPALIQRSKDRYSSTLSPDSKENSYIVLAHDVHEQTVHNLTEYMISLARERDYKLVTVGECLGDPEENWYRSAETRTVGKRNLCSGPAKPQVTSVSPPLNTTTKISPNQRCGGSTGYICPGSGFGDCCSHWGYCGSTPEFCGTGCDNDFGDCDPSPQGVLDTTNGLCGARYSATCLHFAGKTCCSKYGYWYVPFLVAKFIGVLTIQVAGVRLSIVVRGARTSTVIVTERRYFGFKTLARATPRAPGSQTPRSIESATSVDSQFHTSNVSLWGDVRQEEAKLRWDAEEELKRVSKELLRLQKWALITGLVVLNSALITISLLLPQAVYLFLALLSCNTILQAGMVVCIVANVIWIKIICGCRKKKNTAPATPERMVLLLPCYNETKEEIARSLDSLVSQKGIDEHARLVFIVVDGNVRGPGMEKTTQDYFLEDILEPGTSKYFENGYRARDGLFMPVKTRVGRYKGIPFVFVGKRYNQGKRDSLCFARSFLYHFKKRSVNAVTIFNKELFEYLGNCLLENGLPNVDYLVGMDADTVFDDFCVVEMVNTIRKNPKLVGVCGHVCVDFDGNNFGLWSLYQSVEYSQTQGLRRMFQSRITGKVNCLPGCCQLIKVDEATFGDTVLRERFGYCPKPNDVMTQQIMGNYSEDSIHASIIFSLFPKKQTAQALRSKAFTIVPQTWKVFLSQRKRWALGSISNEFVMIFRPGIILVERLQSIVAVMTWAITPFIISAVAQLIALFAKKGAKVFEDEIFVGLISVLWVRYLYSFCIGFWLPRNNLQRLQYFVGFIIHFLSSPFINIIILIYSLLYADDFKWGDEALFV
;
A
#
# COMPACT_ATOMS: atom_id res chain seq x y z
N MET A 1 34.82 -7.16 43.41
CA MET A 1 35.66 -6.15 42.73
C MET A 1 36.75 -6.87 41.95
N THR A 2 36.55 -7.06 40.64
CA THR A 2 37.58 -7.57 39.70
C THR A 2 37.37 -6.86 38.35
N PRO A 3 38.44 -6.44 37.66
CA PRO A 3 38.38 -5.47 36.56
C PRO A 3 38.04 -6.14 35.21
N LYS A 4 37.01 -6.99 35.17
CA LYS A 4 36.55 -7.65 33.93
C LYS A 4 35.08 -7.40 33.59
N LEU A 5 34.26 -6.93 34.54
CA LEU A 5 32.90 -6.46 34.26
C LEU A 5 32.89 -5.02 33.69
N GLY A 6 33.92 -4.23 34.04
CA GLY A 6 34.12 -2.88 33.51
C GLY A 6 34.52 -2.85 32.03
N LEU A 7 35.17 -3.89 31.49
CA LEU A 7 35.59 -3.92 30.08
C LEU A 7 34.44 -4.32 29.14
N LEU A 8 33.54 -5.20 29.58
CA LEU A 8 32.35 -5.56 28.81
C LEU A 8 31.29 -4.45 28.83
N LEU A 9 31.13 -3.74 29.96
CA LEU A 9 30.29 -2.55 30.04
C LEU A 9 30.93 -1.33 29.34
N ALA A 10 32.26 -1.17 29.37
CA ALA A 10 32.95 -0.10 28.64
C ALA A 10 32.99 -0.33 27.13
N VAL A 11 33.12 -1.57 26.64
CA VAL A 11 33.02 -1.87 25.21
C VAL A 11 31.58 -1.67 24.72
N TYR A 12 30.56 -1.93 25.54
CA TYR A 12 29.15 -1.64 25.20
C TYR A 12 28.78 -0.14 25.34
N PHE A 13 29.36 0.58 26.31
CA PHE A 13 29.16 2.03 26.50
C PHE A 13 29.99 2.90 25.55
N GLN A 14 31.19 2.48 25.12
CA GLN A 14 31.98 3.19 24.12
C GLN A 14 31.32 3.15 22.74
N SER A 15 30.59 2.08 22.40
CA SER A 15 29.73 2.03 21.21
C SER A 15 28.48 2.91 21.30
N LEU A 16 28.09 3.37 22.49
CA LEU A 16 26.92 4.26 22.71
C LEU A 16 27.30 5.74 22.93
N LEU A 17 28.56 6.05 23.28
CA LEU A 17 29.05 7.42 23.53
C LEU A 17 29.93 8.00 22.41
N ALA A 18 30.28 7.21 21.39
CA ALA A 18 30.93 7.70 20.17
C ALA A 18 29.91 8.15 19.10
N PHE A 19 28.88 8.91 19.47
CA PHE A 19 28.08 9.68 18.52
C PHE A 19 28.50 11.15 18.59
N ARG A 20 29.73 11.42 18.15
CA ARG A 20 30.09 12.74 17.66
C ARG A 20 29.48 12.85 16.27
N PHE A 21 28.64 13.87 16.07
CA PHE A 21 28.13 14.31 14.78
C PHE A 21 29.26 14.35 13.74
N ASN A 22 29.37 13.31 12.92
CA ASN A 22 29.77 13.49 11.54
C ASN A 22 28.47 13.53 10.73
N ARG A 23 28.21 14.70 10.15
CA ARG A 23 27.48 14.79 8.89
C ARG A 23 28.12 13.79 7.93
N GLU A 24 27.30 13.18 7.07
CA GLU A 24 27.67 12.16 6.08
C GLU A 24 27.60 10.71 6.59
N LEU A 25 26.38 10.24 6.78
CA LEU A 25 26.01 8.87 6.42
C LEU A 25 24.75 8.98 5.57
N VAL A 26 24.99 8.97 4.25
CA VAL A 26 24.01 8.84 3.19
C VAL A 26 23.10 7.67 3.54
N ALA A 27 21.80 7.96 3.63
CA ALA A 27 20.79 6.94 3.64
C ALA A 27 20.96 6.12 2.36
N ASN A 28 20.87 4.79 2.42
CA ASN A 28 20.41 4.04 1.24
C ASN A 28 18.93 4.39 1.04
N GLU A 29 18.70 5.64 0.60
CA GLU A 29 17.67 5.99 -0.35
C GLU A 29 17.77 4.95 -1.46
N LYS A 30 16.66 4.29 -1.81
CA LYS A 30 16.60 3.78 -3.19
C LYS A 30 16.78 5.01 -4.06
N PRO A 31 17.80 5.08 -4.93
CA PRO A 31 18.08 6.29 -5.68
C PRO A 31 16.79 6.68 -6.40
N MET A 32 16.35 7.92 -6.16
CA MET A 32 15.24 8.48 -6.91
C MET A 32 15.74 8.78 -8.31
N CYS A 33 14.86 8.59 -9.29
CA CYS A 33 15.16 8.80 -10.69
C CYS A 33 13.95 9.41 -11.37
N GLY A 34 14.16 10.06 -12.51
CA GLY A 34 13.10 10.73 -13.25
C GLY A 34 13.41 12.20 -13.50
N PRO A 35 12.44 12.93 -14.10
CA PRO A 35 12.61 14.32 -14.48
C PRO A 35 13.00 15.21 -13.29
N GLY A 36 14.20 15.79 -13.35
CA GLY A 36 14.72 16.68 -12.31
C GLY A 36 15.50 15.99 -11.18
N GLU A 37 15.49 14.66 -11.10
CA GLU A 37 16.20 13.87 -10.08
C GLU A 37 17.43 13.13 -10.65
N GLY A 38 17.39 12.73 -11.93
CA GLY A 38 18.52 12.08 -12.63
C GLY A 38 18.26 10.62 -13.01
N SER A 39 19.27 9.95 -13.58
CA SER A 39 19.19 8.55 -14.02
C SER A 39 19.67 7.58 -12.95
N CYS A 40 19.20 6.34 -13.00
CA CYS A 40 19.62 5.28 -12.09
C CYS A 40 21.08 4.87 -12.24
N GLU A 41 21.61 4.11 -11.27
CA GLU A 41 22.93 3.48 -11.40
C GLU A 41 22.92 2.40 -12.51
N MET A 42 24.09 2.15 -13.11
CA MET A 42 24.24 1.19 -14.22
C MET A 42 23.69 -0.20 -13.87
N GLY A 43 22.89 -0.77 -14.78
CA GLY A 43 22.22 -2.05 -14.58
C GLY A 43 20.91 -1.97 -13.77
N SER A 44 20.45 -0.77 -13.43
CA SER A 44 19.15 -0.53 -12.78
C SER A 44 18.16 0.21 -13.68
N CYS A 45 16.89 0.00 -13.37
CA CYS A 45 15.72 0.50 -14.05
C CYS A 45 15.02 1.55 -13.18
N CYS A 46 14.58 2.64 -13.78
CA CYS A 46 13.77 3.67 -13.14
C CYS A 46 12.30 3.33 -13.31
N SER A 47 11.59 3.09 -12.22
CA SER A 47 10.14 2.85 -12.26
C SER A 47 9.35 4.13 -12.52
N GLU A 48 8.09 4.00 -12.94
CA GLU A 48 7.14 5.10 -13.14
C GLU A 48 7.04 6.02 -11.91
N ILE A 49 7.09 5.45 -10.70
CA ILE A 49 7.04 6.20 -9.44
C ILE A 49 8.38 6.87 -9.05
N GLY A 50 9.39 6.80 -9.92
CA GLY A 50 10.65 7.54 -9.80
C GLY A 50 11.66 6.90 -8.86
N PHE A 51 11.77 5.57 -8.85
CA PHE A 51 12.74 4.85 -8.03
C PHE A 51 13.57 3.86 -8.84
N CYS A 52 14.85 3.73 -8.51
CA CYS A 52 15.73 2.75 -9.11
C CYS A 52 15.58 1.35 -8.50
N GLY A 53 15.60 0.33 -9.35
CA GLY A 53 15.64 -1.07 -8.95
C GLY A 53 15.95 -2.01 -10.11
N THR A 54 16.14 -3.29 -9.83
CA THR A 54 16.55 -4.32 -10.81
C THR A 54 15.53 -5.44 -10.99
N THR A 55 14.37 -5.35 -10.34
CA THR A 55 13.31 -6.37 -10.42
C THR A 55 12.28 -6.00 -11.49
N ALA A 56 11.44 -6.96 -11.90
CA ALA A 56 10.38 -6.73 -12.88
C ALA A 56 9.45 -5.54 -12.51
N GLU A 57 9.21 -5.27 -11.23
CA GLU A 57 8.43 -4.10 -10.78
C GLU A 57 9.03 -2.74 -11.23
N TYR A 58 10.34 -2.69 -11.49
CA TYR A 58 11.05 -1.50 -11.96
C TYR A 58 11.36 -1.54 -13.46
N CYS A 59 11.60 -2.74 -13.99
CA CYS A 59 12.13 -2.94 -15.34
C CYS A 59 11.08 -3.35 -16.39
N SER A 60 9.96 -3.93 -15.95
CA SER A 60 8.98 -4.58 -16.83
C SER A 60 7.88 -3.68 -17.33
N GLY A 61 7.46 -3.96 -18.56
CA GLY A 61 6.40 -3.23 -19.25
C GLY A 61 6.77 -1.80 -19.64
N SER A 62 5.74 -1.06 -20.06
CA SER A 62 5.84 0.32 -20.51
C SER A 62 6.16 1.33 -19.40
N GLN A 63 6.12 0.90 -18.14
CA GLN A 63 6.24 1.77 -16.97
C GLN A 63 7.69 2.08 -16.56
N CYS A 64 8.69 1.48 -17.22
CA CYS A 64 10.10 1.82 -17.02
C CYS A 64 10.41 3.17 -17.70
N GLN A 65 10.99 4.14 -16.99
CA GLN A 65 11.34 5.46 -17.53
C GLN A 65 12.66 5.40 -18.31
N LEU A 66 12.60 5.29 -19.64
CA LEU A 66 13.77 5.03 -20.49
C LEU A 66 14.90 6.06 -20.35
N ASP A 67 14.56 7.36 -20.29
CA ASP A 67 15.56 8.43 -20.19
C ASP A 67 16.34 8.42 -18.87
N TYR A 68 15.84 7.70 -17.87
CA TYR A 68 16.39 7.64 -16.52
C TYR A 68 16.83 6.23 -16.13
N SER A 69 16.83 5.29 -17.09
CA SER A 69 17.13 3.87 -16.87
C SER A 69 18.27 3.41 -17.76
N HIS A 70 19.15 2.55 -17.24
CA HIS A 70 20.20 1.92 -18.05
C HIS A 70 19.77 0.57 -18.62
N THR A 71 18.77 -0.05 -18.02
CA THR A 71 18.18 -1.32 -18.43
C THR A 71 16.66 -1.18 -18.31
N CYS A 72 15.91 -1.47 -19.36
CA CYS A 72 14.45 -1.65 -19.33
C CYS A 72 14.15 -2.82 -20.28
N ASP A 73 13.06 -3.55 -20.06
CA ASP A 73 12.73 -4.72 -20.89
C ASP A 73 12.45 -4.34 -22.36
N THR A 74 12.05 -3.08 -22.61
CA THR A 74 12.01 -2.48 -23.96
C THR A 74 13.34 -2.54 -24.71
N LEU A 75 14.46 -2.45 -24.00
CA LEU A 75 15.81 -2.47 -24.56
C LEU A 75 16.40 -3.88 -24.66
N VAL A 76 15.68 -4.89 -24.16
CA VAL A 76 16.11 -6.29 -24.19
C VAL A 76 15.34 -7.00 -25.30
N PRO A 77 15.99 -7.28 -26.46
CA PRO A 77 15.34 -8.04 -27.52
C PRO A 77 15.14 -9.50 -27.10
N PRO A 78 14.14 -10.21 -27.66
CA PRO A 78 14.07 -11.66 -27.58
C PRO A 78 15.22 -12.31 -28.38
N ASP A 79 15.44 -13.60 -28.15
CA ASP A 79 16.45 -14.36 -28.88
C ASP A 79 16.15 -14.45 -30.38
N GLY A 80 17.17 -14.73 -31.20
CA GLY A 80 17.03 -14.92 -32.65
C GLY A 80 17.45 -13.71 -33.48
N SER A 81 17.36 -13.84 -34.81
CA SER A 81 17.82 -12.78 -35.72
C SER A 81 16.83 -11.61 -35.80
N ASP A 82 17.37 -10.40 -35.90
CA ASP A 82 16.62 -9.16 -36.10
C ASP A 82 15.77 -9.21 -37.39
N THR A 83 14.58 -8.61 -37.37
CA THR A 83 13.61 -8.60 -38.50
C THR A 83 13.62 -7.30 -39.31
N SER A 84 14.45 -6.32 -38.95
CA SER A 84 14.56 -5.02 -39.64
C SER A 84 14.93 -5.16 -41.11
N GLU A 85 15.78 -6.13 -41.44
CA GLU A 85 16.28 -6.36 -42.80
C GLU A 85 15.36 -7.27 -43.64
N ILE A 86 14.30 -7.83 -43.06
CA ILE A 86 13.35 -8.69 -43.79
C ILE A 86 12.53 -7.82 -44.76
N PRO A 87 12.40 -8.19 -46.05
CA PRO A 87 11.61 -7.44 -47.01
C PRO A 87 10.17 -7.21 -46.55
N ARG A 88 9.67 -5.97 -46.69
CA ARG A 88 8.35 -5.53 -46.24
C ARG A 88 7.44 -5.11 -47.42
N PRO A 89 7.07 -6.04 -48.33
CA PRO A 89 6.20 -5.71 -49.44
C PRO A 89 4.82 -5.29 -48.92
N ARG A 90 4.29 -4.19 -49.45
CA ARG A 90 2.91 -3.75 -49.21
C ARG A 90 2.00 -4.53 -50.16
N VAL A 91 1.33 -5.56 -49.63
CA VAL A 91 0.50 -6.49 -50.40
C VAL A 91 -0.97 -6.27 -50.03
N GLY A 92 -1.86 -6.30 -51.03
CA GLY A 92 -3.28 -6.05 -50.80
C GLY A 92 -3.66 -4.57 -50.90
N LYS A 93 -4.93 -4.28 -50.57
CA LYS A 93 -5.54 -2.94 -50.72
C LYS A 93 -5.81 -2.24 -49.39
N VAL A 94 -5.53 -2.89 -48.27
CA VAL A 94 -5.72 -2.32 -46.94
C VAL A 94 -4.61 -1.27 -46.69
N PRO A 95 -4.93 -0.05 -46.23
CA PRO A 95 -3.93 0.97 -45.95
C PRO A 95 -2.87 0.53 -44.93
N TYR A 96 -1.64 1.02 -45.10
CA TYR A 96 -0.52 0.84 -44.18
C TYR A 96 -0.20 2.16 -43.49
N GLY A 97 -0.07 2.17 -42.16
CA GLY A 97 0.19 3.37 -41.36
C GLY A 97 -1.04 3.93 -40.64
N PRO A 98 -1.99 4.59 -41.35
CA PRO A 98 -3.16 5.21 -40.72
C PRO A 98 -4.05 4.25 -39.95
N MET A 99 -4.70 4.75 -38.89
CA MET A 99 -5.61 3.97 -38.06
C MET A 99 -6.94 3.62 -38.75
N ILE A 100 -7.31 2.35 -38.73
CA ILE A 100 -8.55 1.80 -39.28
C ILE A 100 -9.52 1.46 -38.15
N THR A 101 -10.73 2.03 -38.15
CA THR A 101 -11.69 1.93 -37.03
C THR A 101 -12.89 1.02 -37.28
N SER A 102 -13.22 0.73 -38.55
CA SER A 102 -14.41 -0.04 -38.93
C SER A 102 -14.13 -1.05 -40.04
N CYS A 103 -15.06 -1.99 -40.26
CA CYS A 103 -14.97 -2.92 -41.39
C CYS A 103 -15.23 -2.23 -42.72
N LYS A 104 -14.77 -2.86 -43.79
CA LYS A 104 -14.98 -2.37 -45.16
C LYS A 104 -16.43 -2.50 -45.60
N ASN A 105 -17.08 -3.60 -45.22
CA ASN A 105 -18.46 -3.90 -45.56
C ASN A 105 -19.34 -3.92 -44.31
N PRO A 106 -20.60 -3.47 -44.40
CA PRO A 106 -21.56 -3.60 -43.30
C PRO A 106 -21.93 -5.07 -43.04
N GLY A 107 -22.56 -5.33 -41.89
CA GLY A 107 -23.01 -6.66 -41.48
C GLY A 107 -21.93 -7.52 -40.84
N MET A 108 -20.78 -6.93 -40.51
CA MET A 108 -19.63 -7.63 -39.94
C MET A 108 -19.26 -7.08 -38.57
N VAL A 109 -18.91 -7.99 -37.65
CA VAL A 109 -18.36 -7.68 -36.33
C VAL A 109 -17.05 -8.44 -36.16
N ALA A 110 -15.95 -7.73 -35.97
CA ALA A 110 -14.67 -8.32 -35.59
C ALA A 110 -14.49 -8.25 -34.07
N LEU A 111 -14.56 -9.40 -33.40
CA LEU A 111 -14.20 -9.50 -31.98
C LEU A 111 -12.68 -9.49 -31.86
N THR A 112 -12.14 -8.54 -31.10
CA THR A 112 -10.70 -8.40 -30.91
C THR A 112 -10.32 -8.36 -29.44
N PHE A 113 -9.21 -9.03 -29.10
CA PHE A 113 -8.71 -9.15 -27.73
C PHE A 113 -7.25 -8.70 -27.64
N ASP A 114 -6.98 -7.77 -26.74
CA ASP A 114 -5.67 -7.14 -26.54
C ASP A 114 -4.95 -7.69 -25.28
N ASP A 115 -3.66 -7.38 -25.16
CA ASP A 115 -2.75 -7.70 -24.06
C ASP A 115 -2.32 -9.17 -23.86
N GLY A 116 -3.05 -10.11 -24.44
CA GLY A 116 -2.77 -11.54 -24.37
C GLY A 116 -1.41 -11.98 -24.96
N PRO A 117 -1.08 -13.28 -24.85
CA PRO A 117 -1.84 -14.28 -24.12
C PRO A 117 -1.63 -14.12 -22.60
N TYR A 118 -2.57 -14.65 -21.83
CA TYR A 118 -2.54 -14.69 -20.37
C TYR A 118 -3.23 -15.96 -19.86
N ILE A 119 -3.46 -16.05 -18.54
CA ILE A 119 -3.94 -17.29 -17.91
C ILE A 119 -5.35 -17.70 -18.34
N TYR A 120 -6.20 -16.79 -18.81
CA TYR A 120 -7.59 -17.06 -19.23
C TYR A 120 -7.74 -17.33 -20.74
N THR A 121 -6.68 -17.09 -21.51
CA THR A 121 -6.71 -17.15 -22.97
C THR A 121 -7.02 -18.55 -23.50
N THR A 122 -6.62 -19.59 -22.77
CA THR A 122 -6.86 -20.98 -23.17
C THR A 122 -8.36 -21.27 -23.17
N GLU A 123 -9.06 -20.84 -22.12
CA GLU A 123 -10.50 -20.98 -21.95
C GLU A 123 -11.28 -20.13 -22.95
N LEU A 124 -10.76 -18.94 -23.31
CA LEU A 124 -11.34 -18.13 -24.38
C LEU A 124 -11.31 -18.85 -25.73
N LEU A 125 -10.19 -19.52 -26.05
CA LEU A 125 -10.08 -20.30 -27.28
C LEU A 125 -11.05 -21.50 -27.30
N ASP A 126 -11.26 -22.14 -26.15
CA ASP A 126 -12.27 -23.20 -26.00
C ASP A 126 -13.68 -22.66 -26.24
N LEU A 127 -14.01 -21.49 -25.67
CA LEU A 127 -15.30 -20.83 -25.84
C LEU A 127 -15.54 -20.43 -27.30
N LEU A 128 -14.57 -19.79 -27.96
CA LEU A 128 -14.67 -19.41 -29.36
C LEU A 128 -14.83 -20.63 -30.28
N ALA A 129 -14.11 -21.72 -30.00
CA ALA A 129 -14.27 -22.97 -30.73
C ALA A 129 -15.66 -23.60 -30.54
N ALA A 130 -16.17 -23.60 -29.31
CA ALA A 130 -17.52 -24.11 -29.00
C ALA A 130 -18.63 -23.33 -29.71
N HIS A 131 -18.41 -22.03 -29.95
CA HIS A 131 -19.34 -21.20 -30.72
C HIS A 131 -19.02 -21.14 -32.22
N GLU A 132 -17.97 -21.79 -32.72
CA GLU A 132 -17.53 -21.70 -34.12
C GLU A 132 -17.23 -20.26 -34.59
N VAL A 133 -16.64 -19.44 -33.72
CA VAL A 133 -16.29 -18.04 -33.99
C VAL A 133 -14.79 -17.87 -34.17
N LYS A 134 -14.36 -17.06 -35.14
CA LYS A 134 -12.97 -16.61 -35.26
C LYS A 134 -12.85 -15.17 -34.76
N ALA A 135 -11.84 -14.92 -33.92
CA ALA A 135 -11.49 -13.61 -33.39
C ALA A 135 -10.09 -13.18 -33.83
N THR A 136 -9.69 -11.95 -33.49
CA THR A 136 -8.34 -11.42 -33.68
C THR A 136 -7.68 -11.11 -32.34
N PHE A 137 -6.45 -11.56 -32.12
CA PHE A 137 -5.72 -11.36 -30.89
C PHE A 137 -4.52 -10.44 -31.13
N PHE A 138 -4.47 -9.31 -30.44
CA PHE A 138 -3.35 -8.37 -30.47
C PHE A 138 -2.41 -8.69 -29.31
N ILE A 139 -1.24 -9.24 -29.63
CA ILE A 139 -0.34 -9.91 -28.68
C ILE A 139 0.80 -9.00 -28.23
N THR A 140 0.94 -8.83 -26.92
CA THR A 140 2.09 -8.15 -26.30
C THR A 140 3.23 -9.14 -26.05
N GLY A 141 4.47 -8.65 -26.14
CA GLY A 141 5.68 -9.46 -26.10
C GLY A 141 6.22 -9.81 -24.70
N ASP A 142 6.48 -8.80 -23.88
CA ASP A 142 6.77 -8.94 -22.45
C ASP A 142 6.01 -7.84 -21.69
N ASN A 143 4.83 -8.21 -21.21
CA ASN A 143 3.90 -7.32 -20.52
C ASN A 143 3.32 -8.04 -19.30
N ARG A 144 2.87 -7.28 -18.29
CA ARG A 144 2.22 -7.79 -17.08
C ARG A 144 3.05 -8.85 -16.32
N ALA A 145 4.38 -8.75 -16.39
CA ALA A 145 5.31 -9.70 -15.78
C ALA A 145 5.09 -11.17 -16.20
N LYS A 146 4.54 -11.41 -17.39
CA LYS A 146 4.38 -12.77 -17.96
C LYS A 146 5.69 -13.35 -18.51
N GLY A 147 6.72 -12.51 -18.62
CA GLY A 147 7.99 -12.81 -19.29
C GLY A 147 7.83 -12.79 -20.80
N HIS A 148 8.92 -13.09 -21.50
CA HIS A 148 8.95 -13.16 -22.95
C HIS A 148 7.96 -14.20 -23.48
N ILE A 149 7.09 -13.81 -24.42
CA ILE A 149 6.12 -14.73 -25.05
C ILE A 149 6.76 -15.90 -25.80
N ASP A 150 8.02 -15.79 -26.22
CA ASP A 150 8.75 -16.83 -26.95
C ASP A 150 9.64 -17.71 -26.07
N ASP A 151 9.62 -17.52 -24.74
CA ASP A 151 10.33 -18.40 -23.81
C ASP A 151 9.75 -19.82 -23.85
N PRO A 152 10.55 -20.84 -24.27
CA PRO A 152 10.09 -22.23 -24.37
C PRO A 152 9.74 -22.86 -23.02
N ALA A 153 10.14 -22.25 -21.89
CA ALA A 153 9.79 -22.72 -20.56
C ALA A 153 8.36 -22.33 -20.14
N THR A 154 7.68 -21.45 -20.88
CA THR A 154 6.32 -20.98 -20.60
C THR A 154 5.27 -21.65 -21.49
N ALA A 155 4.00 -21.48 -21.15
CA ALA A 155 2.89 -22.00 -21.96
C ALA A 155 2.58 -21.12 -23.20
N TRP A 156 3.06 -19.87 -23.25
CA TRP A 156 2.67 -18.88 -24.26
C TRP A 156 2.94 -19.33 -25.70
N PRO A 157 4.11 -19.91 -26.05
CA PRO A 157 4.36 -20.39 -27.41
C PRO A 157 3.38 -21.46 -27.88
N SER A 158 2.86 -22.28 -26.95
CA SER A 158 1.88 -23.32 -27.28
C SER A 158 0.48 -22.75 -27.50
N ILE A 159 0.08 -21.76 -26.70
CA ILE A 159 -1.21 -21.07 -26.82
C ILE A 159 -1.27 -20.26 -28.12
N LEU A 160 -0.20 -19.53 -28.46
CA LEU A 160 -0.11 -18.76 -29.72
C LEU A 160 -0.18 -19.65 -30.97
N ARG A 161 0.50 -20.81 -30.95
CA ARG A 161 0.36 -21.81 -32.01
C ARG A 161 -1.05 -22.37 -32.10
N ARG A 162 -1.72 -22.57 -30.96
CA ARG A 162 -3.12 -22.99 -30.91
C ARG A 162 -4.05 -21.93 -31.51
N MET A 163 -3.86 -20.65 -31.19
CA MET A 163 -4.63 -19.54 -31.77
C MET A 163 -4.56 -19.56 -33.30
N TYR A 164 -3.33 -19.58 -33.82
CA TYR A 164 -3.06 -19.59 -35.25
C TYR A 164 -3.65 -20.83 -35.94
N ASN A 165 -3.38 -22.02 -35.41
CA ASN A 165 -3.88 -23.29 -35.98
C ASN A 165 -5.41 -23.42 -35.90
N ALA A 166 -6.05 -22.74 -34.94
CA ALA A 166 -7.50 -22.67 -34.84
C ALA A 166 -8.10 -21.67 -35.85
N GLY A 167 -7.31 -21.00 -36.70
CA GLY A 167 -7.78 -20.05 -37.70
C GLY A 167 -8.16 -18.68 -37.14
N HIS A 168 -7.68 -18.34 -35.94
CA HIS A 168 -7.76 -16.97 -35.43
C HIS A 168 -6.64 -16.12 -36.05
N GLN A 169 -6.87 -14.82 -36.14
CA GLN A 169 -5.83 -13.89 -36.56
C GLN A 169 -4.98 -13.49 -35.35
N VAL A 170 -3.66 -13.64 -35.45
CA VAL A 170 -2.68 -13.17 -34.46
C VAL A 170 -2.02 -11.91 -35.01
N ALA A 171 -2.09 -10.83 -34.25
CA ALA A 171 -1.60 -9.50 -34.62
C ALA A 171 -0.66 -8.96 -33.54
N SER A 172 0.15 -7.95 -33.87
CA SER A 172 1.09 -7.33 -32.94
C SER A 172 0.39 -6.34 -32.01
N HIS A 173 0.82 -6.29 -30.75
CA HIS A 173 0.44 -5.24 -29.79
C HIS A 173 1.67 -4.66 -29.07
N THR A 174 2.77 -4.52 -29.81
CA THR A 174 4.09 -4.07 -29.33
C THR A 174 4.74 -5.00 -28.30
N TRP A 175 6.00 -4.71 -27.95
CA TRP A 175 6.79 -5.54 -27.05
C TRP A 175 6.33 -5.35 -25.61
N THR A 176 6.36 -4.12 -25.10
CA THR A 176 6.09 -3.82 -23.68
C THR A 176 4.82 -3.00 -23.43
N HIS A 177 3.97 -2.81 -24.45
CA HIS A 177 2.72 -2.05 -24.36
C HIS A 177 2.94 -0.54 -24.10
N ARG A 178 3.95 0.07 -24.75
CA ARG A 178 4.21 1.53 -24.70
C ARG A 178 3.32 2.31 -25.65
N ASP A 179 2.98 3.54 -25.24
CA ASP A 179 2.36 4.52 -26.14
C ASP A 179 3.38 4.92 -27.22
N LEU A 180 3.05 4.58 -28.48
CA LEU A 180 3.92 4.84 -29.62
C LEU A 180 3.97 6.33 -29.99
N THR A 181 3.03 7.14 -29.51
CA THR A 181 3.03 8.61 -29.70
C THR A 181 4.02 9.30 -28.78
N GLU A 182 4.26 8.76 -27.59
CA GLU A 182 5.13 9.39 -26.57
C GLU A 182 6.61 9.01 -26.72
N VAL A 183 6.93 7.97 -27.50
CA VAL A 183 8.30 7.47 -27.68
C VAL A 183 8.95 7.93 -28.98
N ASN A 184 10.28 8.03 -28.97
CA ASN A 184 11.06 8.37 -30.17
C ASN A 184 11.08 7.22 -31.19
N GLU A 185 11.52 7.51 -32.42
CA GLU A 185 11.55 6.54 -33.54
C GLU A 185 12.33 5.26 -33.20
N THR A 186 13.50 5.37 -32.55
CA THR A 186 14.31 4.21 -32.19
C THR A 186 13.57 3.26 -31.26
N VAL A 187 12.91 3.81 -30.23
CA VAL A 187 12.13 3.03 -29.27
C VAL A 187 10.86 2.47 -29.91
N ARG A 188 10.16 3.25 -30.75
CA ARG A 188 9.00 2.74 -31.52
C ARG A 188 9.37 1.54 -32.37
N ARG A 189 10.48 1.64 -33.11
CA ARG A 189 10.97 0.55 -33.95
C ARG A 189 11.32 -0.66 -33.11
N ALA A 190 12.02 -0.50 -31.98
CA ALA A 190 12.35 -1.59 -31.06
C ALA A 190 11.09 -2.30 -30.53
N GLU A 191 10.08 -1.54 -30.06
CA GLU A 191 8.81 -2.07 -29.58
C GLU A 191 8.09 -2.94 -30.63
N ILE A 192 8.18 -2.55 -31.90
CA ILE A 192 7.56 -3.30 -33.00
C ILE A 192 8.42 -4.51 -33.38
N ILE A 193 9.71 -4.29 -33.66
CA ILE A 193 10.65 -5.31 -34.14
C ILE A 193 10.86 -6.42 -33.11
N HIS A 194 10.97 -6.12 -31.82
CA HIS A 194 11.12 -7.15 -30.80
C HIS A 194 9.88 -8.06 -30.74
N ASN A 195 8.67 -7.49 -30.85
CA ASN A 195 7.45 -8.29 -30.93
C ASN A 195 7.39 -9.12 -32.23
N GLU A 196 7.86 -8.59 -33.36
CA GLU A 196 8.01 -9.36 -34.61
C GLU A 196 8.95 -10.55 -34.44
N MET A 197 10.10 -10.34 -33.82
CA MET A 197 11.10 -11.38 -33.58
C MET A 197 10.48 -12.52 -32.78
N ALA A 198 9.83 -12.21 -31.66
CA ALA A 198 9.20 -13.22 -30.81
C ALA A 198 8.05 -13.96 -31.52
N LEU A 199 7.14 -13.23 -32.19
CA LEU A 199 6.05 -13.87 -32.94
C LEU A 199 6.56 -14.73 -34.09
N ARG A 200 7.62 -14.30 -34.77
CA ARG A 200 8.31 -15.11 -35.79
C ARG A 200 8.95 -16.35 -35.19
N ASN A 201 9.60 -16.25 -34.03
CA ASN A 201 10.21 -17.41 -33.36
C ASN A 201 9.15 -18.48 -33.03
N ILE A 202 7.91 -18.06 -32.72
CA ILE A 202 6.81 -18.95 -32.35
C ILE A 202 6.06 -19.51 -33.57
N LEU A 203 5.69 -18.63 -34.52
CA LEU A 203 4.80 -18.93 -35.65
C LEU A 203 5.53 -19.18 -36.97
N GLY A 204 6.81 -18.84 -37.05
CA GLY A 204 7.59 -18.83 -38.30
C GLY A 204 7.20 -17.71 -39.27
N ARG A 205 6.35 -16.78 -38.84
CA ARG A 205 5.76 -15.71 -39.66
C ARG A 205 5.65 -14.42 -38.85
N ILE A 206 5.62 -13.28 -39.53
CA ILE A 206 5.50 -11.96 -38.89
C ILE A 206 4.14 -11.36 -39.24
N PRO A 207 3.31 -10.93 -38.27
CA PRO A 207 2.04 -10.26 -38.56
C PRO A 207 2.22 -8.97 -39.35
N THR A 208 1.25 -8.65 -40.20
CA THR A 208 1.15 -7.35 -40.89
C THR A 208 0.11 -6.43 -40.24
N TYR A 209 -0.53 -6.88 -39.17
CA TYR A 209 -1.55 -6.14 -38.40
C TYR A 209 -1.01 -5.77 -37.03
N ILE A 210 -1.27 -4.54 -36.60
CA ILE A 210 -0.92 -4.04 -35.27
C ILE A 210 -2.07 -3.20 -34.73
N ARG A 211 -2.27 -3.26 -33.41
CA ARG A 211 -3.01 -2.24 -32.69
C ARG A 211 -2.04 -1.45 -31.84
N PRO A 212 -1.90 -0.13 -32.02
CA PRO A 212 -1.11 0.68 -31.11
C PRO A 212 -1.70 0.64 -29.69
N PRO A 213 -0.89 0.45 -28.63
CA PRO A 213 -1.34 0.57 -27.25
C PRO A 213 -2.10 1.87 -26.99
N PHE A 214 -3.12 1.80 -26.12
CA PHE A 214 -4.00 2.93 -25.78
C PHE A 214 -4.82 3.51 -26.95
N LEU A 215 -4.78 2.88 -28.13
CA LEU A 215 -5.32 3.41 -29.39
C LEU A 215 -4.67 4.73 -29.82
N GLU A 216 -3.44 5.01 -29.38
CA GLU A 216 -2.72 6.25 -29.66
C GLU A 216 -1.62 6.02 -30.70
N CYS A 217 -1.78 6.62 -31.88
CA CYS A 217 -0.74 6.68 -32.91
C CYS A 217 -1.06 7.83 -33.88
N SER A 218 -0.40 8.97 -33.70
CA SER A 218 -0.67 10.15 -34.52
C SER A 218 0.35 10.36 -35.64
N ALA A 219 -0.08 11.00 -36.72
CA ALA A 219 0.83 11.49 -37.76
C ALA A 219 1.83 12.52 -37.20
N GLY A 220 1.41 13.34 -36.22
CA GLY A 220 2.24 14.39 -35.62
C GLY A 220 3.44 13.88 -34.83
N SER A 221 3.35 12.68 -34.23
CA SER A 221 4.50 12.02 -33.60
C SER A 221 5.38 11.26 -34.60
N GLY A 222 4.93 11.09 -35.85
CA GLY A 222 5.54 10.22 -36.85
C GLY A 222 5.18 8.73 -36.67
N CYS A 223 4.29 8.38 -35.73
CA CYS A 223 3.94 6.98 -35.46
C CYS A 223 3.30 6.30 -36.70
N GLU A 224 2.36 6.97 -37.37
CA GLU A 224 1.73 6.42 -38.58
C GLU A 224 2.74 6.20 -39.72
N GLU A 225 3.76 7.06 -39.82
CA GLU A 225 4.85 6.93 -40.78
C GLU A 225 5.71 5.70 -40.45
N THR A 226 6.13 5.55 -39.19
CA THR A 226 6.87 4.36 -38.71
C THR A 226 6.11 3.06 -39.01
N LEU A 227 4.80 3.03 -38.73
CA LEU A 227 3.96 1.86 -39.01
C LEU A 227 3.82 1.61 -40.52
N GLY A 228 3.70 2.68 -41.32
CA GLY A 228 3.67 2.59 -42.78
C GLY A 228 4.98 2.04 -43.36
N ASP A 229 6.12 2.47 -42.83
CA ASP A 229 7.47 2.02 -43.22
C ASP A 229 7.72 0.56 -42.84
N LEU A 230 7.24 0.16 -41.67
CA LEU A 230 7.30 -1.23 -41.21
C LEU A 230 6.21 -2.12 -41.84
N ALA A 231 5.42 -1.57 -42.77
CA ALA A 231 4.32 -2.22 -43.48
C ALA A 231 3.32 -2.89 -42.51
N TYR A 232 2.75 -2.09 -41.61
CA TYR A 232 1.66 -2.49 -40.72
C TYR A 232 0.33 -1.82 -41.06
N HIS A 233 -0.74 -2.61 -41.02
CA HIS A 233 -2.12 -2.15 -40.93
C HIS A 233 -2.40 -1.79 -39.46
N SER A 234 -2.66 -0.51 -39.19
CA SER A 234 -2.93 0.00 -37.84
C SER A 234 -4.42 -0.09 -37.53
N ILE A 235 -4.80 -0.86 -36.51
CA ILE A 235 -6.19 -1.19 -36.19
C ILE A 235 -6.62 -0.50 -34.90
N SER A 236 -7.66 0.32 -34.98
CA SER A 236 -8.35 0.92 -33.85
C SER A 236 -9.62 0.13 -33.52
N ALA A 237 -10.59 0.77 -32.88
CA ALA A 237 -11.90 0.22 -32.60
C ALA A 237 -12.97 1.32 -32.67
N ASN A 238 -14.16 0.98 -33.18
CA ASN A 238 -15.33 1.84 -33.15
C ASN A 238 -16.39 1.36 -32.12
N LEU A 239 -16.13 0.24 -31.43
CA LEU A 239 -16.90 -0.23 -30.29
C LEU A 239 -15.94 -0.68 -29.18
N ASP A 240 -15.83 0.16 -28.14
CA ASP A 240 -15.03 -0.15 -26.95
C ASP A 240 -15.95 -0.63 -25.82
N THR A 241 -15.71 -1.87 -25.35
CA THR A 241 -16.50 -2.51 -24.31
C THR A 241 -16.23 -1.96 -22.91
N LYS A 242 -15.08 -1.30 -22.71
CA LYS A 242 -14.56 -0.89 -21.38
C LYS A 242 -14.52 -2.04 -20.37
N ASP A 243 -14.30 -3.26 -20.85
CA ASP A 243 -14.20 -4.46 -20.05
C ASP A 243 -13.12 -4.39 -18.96
N TYR A 244 -11.97 -3.79 -19.27
CA TYR A 244 -10.89 -3.55 -18.31
C TYR A 244 -11.29 -2.67 -17.10
N MET A 245 -12.34 -1.85 -17.22
CA MET A 245 -12.86 -1.04 -16.10
C MET A 245 -13.86 -1.82 -15.22
N TYR A 246 -14.39 -2.93 -15.73
CA TYR A 246 -15.54 -3.65 -15.17
C TYR A 246 -15.28 -5.17 -15.04
N ASP A 247 -14.02 -5.58 -14.85
CA ASP A 247 -13.58 -6.96 -14.62
C ASP A 247 -13.94 -7.47 -13.21
N ASP A 248 -15.23 -7.41 -12.87
CA ASP A 248 -15.83 -7.95 -11.65
C ASP A 248 -17.20 -8.56 -12.01
N PRO A 249 -17.58 -9.76 -11.50
CA PRO A 249 -18.84 -10.41 -11.83
C PRO A 249 -20.08 -9.53 -11.66
N ALA A 250 -20.07 -8.58 -10.72
CA ALA A 250 -21.17 -7.66 -10.47
C ALA A 250 -21.17 -6.44 -11.39
N LEU A 251 -20.02 -6.09 -12.00
CA LEU A 251 -19.88 -4.89 -12.82
C LEU A 251 -19.85 -5.16 -14.32
N ILE A 252 -19.49 -6.38 -14.76
CA ILE A 252 -19.36 -6.74 -16.18
C ILE A 252 -20.65 -6.52 -16.99
N GLN A 253 -21.80 -6.44 -16.32
CA GLN A 253 -23.06 -6.03 -16.93
C GLN A 253 -22.96 -4.67 -17.61
N ARG A 254 -22.15 -3.73 -17.10
CA ARG A 254 -21.94 -2.42 -17.74
C ARG A 254 -21.26 -2.54 -19.10
N SER A 255 -20.30 -3.47 -19.25
CA SER A 255 -19.68 -3.77 -20.54
C SER A 255 -20.67 -4.40 -21.51
N LYS A 256 -21.55 -5.29 -21.00
CA LYS A 256 -22.66 -5.86 -21.78
C LYS A 256 -23.66 -4.79 -22.24
N ASP A 257 -24.04 -3.87 -21.35
CA ASP A 257 -24.94 -2.76 -21.65
C ASP A 257 -24.32 -1.79 -22.67
N ARG A 258 -23.00 -1.54 -22.56
CA ARG A 258 -22.26 -0.72 -23.52
C ARG A 258 -22.18 -1.38 -24.89
N TYR A 259 -21.85 -2.68 -24.93
CA TYR A 259 -21.82 -3.46 -26.16
C TYR A 259 -23.19 -3.47 -26.84
N SER A 260 -24.25 -3.75 -26.08
CA SER A 260 -25.62 -3.84 -26.59
C SER A 260 -26.24 -2.51 -26.99
N SER A 261 -25.86 -1.40 -26.37
CA SER A 261 -26.30 -0.06 -26.77
C SER A 261 -25.56 0.48 -27.99
N THR A 262 -24.28 0.09 -28.18
CA THR A 262 -23.45 0.57 -29.30
C THR A 262 -23.63 -0.26 -30.56
N LEU A 263 -23.81 -1.57 -30.44
CA LEU A 263 -24.05 -2.47 -31.56
C LEU A 263 -25.43 -2.15 -32.16
N SER A 264 -25.51 -1.58 -33.36
CA SER A 264 -26.81 -1.21 -33.97
C SER A 264 -27.67 -2.45 -34.24
N PRO A 265 -28.99 -2.42 -34.04
CA PRO A 265 -29.89 -3.46 -34.54
C PRO A 265 -29.94 -3.58 -36.07
N ASP A 266 -29.49 -2.56 -36.81
CA ASP A 266 -29.46 -2.57 -38.28
C ASP A 266 -28.08 -2.98 -38.80
N SER A 267 -27.92 -4.27 -39.06
CA SER A 267 -26.66 -4.83 -39.58
C SER A 267 -26.36 -4.46 -41.03
N LYS A 268 -27.33 -3.99 -41.82
CA LYS A 268 -27.12 -3.71 -43.25
C LYS A 268 -26.33 -2.43 -43.51
N GLU A 269 -26.31 -1.51 -42.55
CA GLU A 269 -25.64 -0.20 -42.65
C GLU A 269 -24.44 -0.06 -41.70
N ASN A 270 -24.25 -1.00 -40.76
CA ASN A 270 -23.26 -0.86 -39.70
C ASN A 270 -22.24 -2.01 -39.70
N SER A 271 -21.03 -1.73 -39.22
CA SER A 271 -20.01 -2.73 -38.94
C SER A 271 -19.13 -2.30 -37.78
N TYR A 272 -18.53 -3.27 -37.09
CA TYR A 272 -17.80 -2.99 -35.85
C TYR A 272 -16.49 -3.75 -35.72
N ILE A 273 -15.47 -3.06 -35.21
CA ILE A 273 -14.27 -3.66 -34.64
C ILE A 273 -14.36 -3.44 -33.13
N VAL A 274 -14.48 -4.54 -32.40
CA VAL A 274 -14.81 -4.55 -30.97
C VAL A 274 -13.54 -4.69 -30.15
N LEU A 275 -13.26 -3.73 -29.26
CA LEU A 275 -12.15 -3.78 -28.32
C LEU A 275 -12.56 -4.45 -26.99
N ALA A 276 -11.85 -5.51 -26.63
CA ALA A 276 -11.86 -6.19 -25.34
C ALA A 276 -10.45 -6.73 -25.03
N HIS A 277 -10.24 -7.32 -23.85
CA HIS A 277 -8.93 -7.83 -23.42
C HIS A 277 -9.08 -9.20 -22.77
N ASP A 278 -8.37 -10.21 -23.28
CA ASP A 278 -8.46 -11.60 -22.78
C ASP A 278 -7.63 -11.85 -21.51
N VAL A 279 -6.97 -10.81 -21.01
CA VAL A 279 -6.27 -10.81 -19.72
C VAL A 279 -7.22 -10.66 -18.52
N HIS A 280 -8.50 -10.37 -18.78
CA HIS A 280 -9.55 -10.16 -17.80
C HIS A 280 -10.48 -11.36 -17.68
N GLU A 281 -10.72 -11.82 -16.45
CA GLU A 281 -11.48 -13.03 -16.17
C GLU A 281 -12.93 -12.92 -16.66
N GLN A 282 -13.59 -11.79 -16.35
CA GLN A 282 -14.98 -11.57 -16.73
C GLN A 282 -15.16 -11.33 -18.22
N THR A 283 -14.13 -10.83 -18.91
CA THR A 283 -14.16 -10.73 -20.37
C THR A 283 -14.29 -12.10 -21.00
N VAL A 284 -13.46 -13.06 -20.55
CA VAL A 284 -13.44 -14.42 -21.07
C VAL A 284 -14.68 -15.20 -20.64
N HIS A 285 -14.98 -15.26 -19.35
CA HIS A 285 -15.99 -16.18 -18.81
C HIS A 285 -17.43 -15.65 -18.85
N ASN A 286 -17.64 -14.36 -19.19
CA ASN A 286 -18.96 -13.75 -19.06
C ASN A 286 -19.34 -12.83 -20.23
N LEU A 287 -18.45 -11.89 -20.61
CA LEU A 287 -18.75 -10.92 -21.67
C LEU A 287 -18.72 -11.55 -23.06
N THR A 288 -17.76 -12.43 -23.35
CA THR A 288 -17.55 -12.96 -24.71
C THR A 288 -18.77 -13.74 -25.23
N GLU A 289 -19.34 -14.64 -24.43
CA GLU A 289 -20.54 -15.40 -24.84
C GLU A 289 -21.74 -14.45 -25.10
N TYR A 290 -21.87 -13.39 -24.29
CA TYR A 290 -22.88 -12.36 -24.50
C TYR A 290 -22.65 -11.58 -25.81
N MET A 291 -21.40 -11.22 -26.12
CA MET A 291 -21.08 -10.52 -27.36
C MET A 291 -21.40 -11.34 -28.61
N ILE A 292 -21.07 -12.64 -28.57
CA ILE A 292 -21.35 -13.59 -29.66
C ILE A 292 -22.85 -13.77 -29.87
N SER A 293 -23.59 -14.02 -28.79
CA SER A 293 -25.04 -14.26 -28.86
C SER A 293 -25.78 -13.03 -29.40
N LEU A 294 -25.48 -11.83 -28.88
CA LEU A 294 -26.15 -10.61 -29.33
C LEU A 294 -25.78 -10.21 -30.77
N ALA A 295 -24.53 -10.42 -31.20
CA ALA A 295 -24.14 -10.16 -32.59
C ALA A 295 -24.94 -11.03 -33.57
N ARG A 296 -25.11 -12.32 -33.24
CA ARG A 296 -25.93 -13.24 -34.03
C ARG A 296 -27.40 -12.90 -34.00
N GLU A 297 -27.93 -12.50 -32.85
CA GLU A 297 -29.32 -12.05 -32.71
C GLU A 297 -29.62 -10.84 -33.62
N ARG A 298 -28.63 -9.97 -33.84
CA ARG A 298 -28.74 -8.78 -34.71
C ARG A 298 -28.22 -9.01 -36.13
N ASP A 299 -28.16 -10.26 -36.58
CA ASP A 299 -27.77 -10.65 -37.95
C ASP A 299 -26.36 -10.16 -38.39
N TYR A 300 -25.42 -10.00 -37.46
CA TYR A 300 -24.02 -9.74 -37.81
C TYR A 300 -23.24 -11.03 -38.00
N LYS A 301 -22.34 -11.03 -38.99
CA LYS A 301 -21.33 -12.07 -39.18
C LYS A 301 -20.10 -11.77 -38.32
N LEU A 302 -19.73 -12.71 -37.45
CA LEU A 302 -18.51 -12.64 -36.65
C LEU A 302 -17.31 -13.11 -37.49
N VAL A 303 -16.30 -12.25 -37.64
CA VAL A 303 -15.17 -12.43 -38.57
C VAL A 303 -13.84 -11.98 -37.93
N THR A 304 -12.70 -12.33 -38.51
CA THR A 304 -11.42 -11.71 -38.14
C THR A 304 -11.32 -10.28 -38.67
N VAL A 305 -10.35 -9.48 -38.18
CA VAL A 305 -10.12 -8.12 -38.70
C VAL A 305 -9.73 -8.14 -40.18
N GLY A 306 -8.90 -9.10 -40.58
CA GLY A 306 -8.52 -9.28 -41.98
C GLY A 306 -9.72 -9.53 -42.89
N GLU A 307 -10.62 -10.45 -42.51
CA GLU A 307 -11.87 -10.70 -43.23
C GLU A 307 -12.80 -9.47 -43.25
N CYS A 308 -12.93 -8.78 -42.11
CA CYS A 308 -13.67 -7.53 -41.93
C CYS A 308 -13.19 -6.43 -42.90
N LEU A 309 -11.90 -6.41 -43.25
CA LEU A 309 -11.32 -5.47 -44.22
C LEU A 309 -11.25 -6.02 -45.65
N GLY A 310 -11.69 -7.26 -45.86
CA GLY A 310 -11.65 -7.96 -47.15
C GLY A 310 -10.22 -8.29 -47.61
N ASP A 311 -9.32 -8.54 -46.66
CA ASP A 311 -7.94 -8.94 -46.92
C ASP A 311 -7.78 -10.46 -46.80
N PRO A 312 -7.31 -11.16 -47.85
CA PRO A 312 -7.03 -12.59 -47.80
C PRO A 312 -6.06 -12.98 -46.68
N GLU A 313 -6.25 -14.17 -46.08
CA GLU A 313 -5.41 -14.66 -44.97
C GLU A 313 -3.90 -14.71 -45.28
N GLU A 314 -3.55 -14.94 -46.54
CA GLU A 314 -2.16 -14.90 -47.03
C GLU A 314 -1.46 -13.54 -46.84
N ASN A 315 -2.22 -12.46 -46.72
CA ASN A 315 -1.70 -11.10 -46.51
C ASN A 315 -1.59 -10.72 -45.03
N TRP A 316 -2.21 -11.49 -44.11
CA TRP A 316 -2.18 -11.18 -42.67
C TRP A 316 -0.79 -11.38 -42.06
N TYR A 317 0.09 -12.11 -42.75
CA TYR A 317 1.44 -12.39 -42.31
C TYR A 317 2.44 -12.32 -43.46
N ARG A 318 3.64 -11.81 -43.19
CA ARG A 318 4.79 -11.87 -44.11
C ARG A 318 5.69 -13.08 -43.81
N SER A 319 6.32 -13.61 -44.86
CA SER A 319 7.24 -14.76 -44.76
C SER A 319 8.57 -14.36 -44.13
N ALA A 320 9.13 -15.26 -43.30
CA ALA A 320 10.43 -15.11 -42.68
C ALA A 320 11.60 -15.65 -43.54
N GLU A 321 11.31 -16.27 -44.71
CA GLU A 321 12.35 -16.86 -45.57
C GLU A 321 12.95 -15.84 -46.55
N THR A 322 14.27 -15.65 -46.48
CA THR A 322 15.06 -15.03 -47.55
C THR A 322 15.06 -15.96 -48.76
N ARG A 323 14.23 -15.66 -49.76
CA ARG A 323 14.26 -16.36 -51.06
C ARG A 323 15.63 -16.19 -51.71
N THR A 324 16.47 -17.23 -51.62
CA THR A 324 17.60 -17.43 -52.52
C THR A 324 17.05 -17.83 -53.88
N VAL A 325 17.19 -16.92 -54.85
CA VAL A 325 16.86 -17.17 -56.25
C VAL A 325 18.01 -17.93 -56.91
N GLY A 326 17.75 -19.13 -57.45
CA GLY A 326 18.57 -19.73 -58.50
C GLY A 326 18.82 -21.24 -58.42
N LYS A 327 18.00 -22.02 -59.12
CA LYS A 327 18.27 -23.43 -59.49
C LYS A 327 19.54 -23.58 -60.33
N ARG A 328 20.35 -24.62 -60.08
CA ARG A 328 20.66 -25.69 -61.08
C ARG A 328 21.48 -26.88 -60.51
N ASN A 329 20.96 -28.07 -60.82
CA ASN A 329 21.46 -29.46 -60.77
C ASN A 329 22.97 -29.74 -60.56
N LEU A 330 23.30 -30.74 -59.72
CA LEU A 330 23.92 -32.00 -60.16
C LEU A 330 24.01 -33.06 -59.02
N CYS A 331 23.31 -34.18 -59.24
CA CYS A 331 23.52 -35.59 -58.89
C CYS A 331 24.51 -36.09 -57.78
N SER A 332 23.96 -37.05 -57.01
CA SER A 332 24.53 -38.37 -56.60
C SER A 332 25.39 -38.53 -55.34
N GLY A 333 24.87 -39.34 -54.42
CA GLY A 333 25.60 -40.46 -53.78
C GLY A 333 26.42 -40.17 -52.51
N PRO A 334 26.64 -41.18 -51.65
CA PRO A 334 26.51 -41.00 -50.20
C PRO A 334 27.83 -41.11 -49.40
N ALA A 335 27.69 -40.78 -48.10
CA ALA A 335 28.46 -41.26 -46.94
C ALA A 335 29.36 -40.26 -46.20
N LYS A 336 29.06 -40.16 -44.89
CA LYS A 336 29.85 -39.81 -43.68
C LYS A 336 31.08 -38.90 -43.80
N PRO A 337 31.25 -38.03 -42.80
CA PRO A 337 32.57 -37.82 -42.21
C PRO A 337 32.60 -37.97 -40.68
N GLN A 338 33.64 -38.68 -40.21
CA GLN A 338 34.37 -38.33 -38.99
C GLN A 338 35.42 -37.24 -39.31
N VAL A 339 36.00 -36.68 -38.25
CA VAL A 339 37.41 -36.24 -38.10
C VAL A 339 37.63 -34.72 -37.91
N THR A 340 38.03 -34.42 -36.67
CA THR A 340 39.01 -33.43 -36.13
C THR A 340 39.03 -31.96 -36.55
N SER A 341 39.16 -31.16 -35.49
CA SER A 341 39.81 -29.86 -35.36
C SER A 341 41.00 -29.59 -36.30
N VAL A 342 40.91 -28.51 -37.08
CA VAL A 342 41.88 -27.38 -37.18
C VAL A 342 41.15 -26.21 -37.84
N SER A 343 41.17 -25.02 -37.23
CA SER A 343 40.68 -23.77 -37.83
C SER A 343 41.81 -23.02 -38.55
N PRO A 344 41.65 -22.58 -39.81
CA PRO A 344 42.44 -21.51 -40.44
C PRO A 344 41.68 -20.15 -40.43
N PRO A 345 42.35 -19.03 -40.75
CA PRO A 345 42.10 -17.73 -40.12
C PRO A 345 41.19 -16.74 -40.89
N LEU A 346 40.74 -15.75 -40.09
CA LEU A 346 40.13 -14.43 -40.33
C LEU A 346 39.95 -13.91 -41.76
N ASN A 347 38.74 -13.41 -42.07
CA ASN A 347 38.60 -12.20 -42.87
C ASN A 347 37.43 -11.33 -42.38
N THR A 348 37.76 -10.07 -42.18
CA THR A 348 37.14 -9.06 -41.32
C THR A 348 36.08 -8.21 -42.03
N THR A 349 34.93 -8.06 -41.38
CA THR A 349 34.32 -6.73 -41.21
C THR A 349 34.13 -6.53 -39.71
N THR A 350 35.20 -6.06 -39.05
CA THR A 350 35.15 -5.73 -37.63
C THR A 350 34.28 -4.48 -37.46
N LYS A 351 33.08 -4.67 -36.89
CA LYS A 351 32.18 -3.56 -36.60
C LYS A 351 32.60 -2.94 -35.26
N ILE A 352 32.81 -1.63 -35.23
CA ILE A 352 33.09 -0.89 -33.99
C ILE A 352 31.82 -0.93 -33.12
N SER A 353 31.99 -1.17 -31.82
CA SER A 353 30.87 -1.28 -30.87
C SER A 353 30.01 0.00 -30.83
N PRO A 354 28.72 -0.06 -31.21
CA PRO A 354 27.81 1.10 -31.15
C PRO A 354 27.12 1.25 -29.78
N ASN A 355 27.14 0.19 -28.95
CA ASN A 355 26.35 0.07 -27.73
C ASN A 355 27.16 -0.48 -26.55
N GLN A 356 28.48 -0.22 -26.54
CA GLN A 356 29.43 -0.65 -25.52
C GLN A 356 29.65 -2.17 -25.41
N ARG A 357 28.98 -3.02 -26.20
CA ARG A 357 29.21 -4.48 -26.18
C ARG A 357 30.30 -4.93 -27.15
N CYS A 358 31.05 -5.96 -26.77
CA CYS A 358 32.12 -6.57 -27.56
C CYS A 358 32.20 -8.09 -27.32
N GLY A 359 33.00 -8.79 -28.13
CA GLY A 359 33.23 -10.23 -27.97
C GLY A 359 32.55 -11.08 -29.04
N GLY A 360 32.95 -12.34 -29.15
CA GLY A 360 32.57 -13.25 -30.25
C GLY A 360 31.07 -13.52 -30.40
N SER A 361 30.26 -13.32 -29.35
CA SER A 361 28.80 -13.43 -29.41
C SER A 361 28.13 -12.22 -30.07
N THR A 362 28.80 -11.07 -30.11
CA THR A 362 28.29 -9.82 -30.69
C THR A 362 29.01 -9.44 -31.98
N GLY A 363 30.24 -9.93 -32.17
CA GLY A 363 31.09 -9.61 -33.32
C GLY A 363 31.61 -8.18 -33.35
N TYR A 364 31.36 -7.40 -32.30
CA TYR A 364 31.81 -6.02 -32.16
C TYR A 364 33.18 -5.94 -31.48
N ILE A 365 33.98 -4.97 -31.92
CA ILE A 365 35.28 -4.66 -31.32
C ILE A 365 35.23 -3.31 -30.59
N CYS A 366 36.06 -3.18 -29.55
CA CYS A 366 36.20 -1.98 -28.75
C CYS A 366 37.15 -0.90 -29.30
N PRO A 367 38.26 -1.24 -30.00
CA PRO A 367 39.19 -0.24 -30.50
C PRO A 367 38.51 0.73 -31.45
N GLY A 368 38.59 2.03 -31.14
CA GLY A 368 37.92 3.08 -31.90
C GLY A 368 36.45 3.33 -31.53
N SER A 369 35.93 2.65 -30.51
CA SER A 369 34.62 2.99 -29.91
C SER A 369 34.75 4.21 -28.99
N GLY A 370 33.67 4.99 -28.83
CA GLY A 370 33.63 6.10 -27.87
C GLY A 370 33.65 5.67 -26.39
N PHE A 371 33.70 4.35 -26.13
CA PHE A 371 33.56 3.76 -24.80
C PHE A 371 34.89 3.26 -24.21
N GLY A 372 35.95 3.20 -25.02
CA GLY A 372 37.27 2.68 -24.64
C GLY A 372 37.67 1.46 -25.45
N ASP A 373 38.97 1.17 -25.50
CA ASP A 373 39.54 0.23 -26.46
C ASP A 373 39.62 -1.22 -25.94
N CYS A 374 39.43 -1.46 -24.65
CA CYS A 374 39.57 -2.80 -24.04
C CYS A 374 38.23 -3.53 -23.97
N CYS A 375 38.21 -4.82 -24.31
CA CYS A 375 37.03 -5.68 -24.21
C CYS A 375 37.12 -6.55 -22.95
N SER A 376 36.27 -6.26 -21.96
CA SER A 376 36.24 -7.03 -20.71
C SER A 376 35.79 -8.47 -20.92
N HIS A 377 36.12 -9.37 -19.99
CA HIS A 377 35.61 -10.75 -19.98
C HIS A 377 34.08 -10.84 -20.02
N TRP A 378 33.40 -9.77 -19.60
CA TRP A 378 31.94 -9.65 -19.59
C TRP A 378 31.35 -9.24 -20.94
N GLY A 379 32.19 -8.98 -21.95
CA GLY A 379 31.77 -8.59 -23.29
C GLY A 379 31.40 -7.10 -23.40
N TYR A 380 32.13 -6.23 -22.69
CA TYR A 380 31.92 -4.77 -22.72
C TYR A 380 33.20 -3.98 -22.96
N CYS A 381 33.08 -2.87 -23.67
CA CYS A 381 34.14 -1.91 -23.97
C CYS A 381 34.38 -0.91 -22.83
N GLY A 382 35.66 -0.66 -22.53
CA GLY A 382 36.10 0.28 -21.49
C GLY A 382 37.60 0.56 -21.53
N SER A 383 38.06 1.45 -20.66
CA SER A 383 39.49 1.84 -20.55
C SER A 383 40.07 1.71 -19.13
N THR A 384 39.30 1.23 -18.15
CA THR A 384 39.77 1.07 -16.76
C THR A 384 40.36 -0.33 -16.55
N PRO A 385 41.12 -0.57 -15.46
CA PRO A 385 41.65 -1.91 -15.13
C PRO A 385 40.58 -3.00 -14.99
N GLU A 386 39.30 -2.65 -14.79
CA GLU A 386 38.21 -3.63 -14.78
C GLU A 386 37.92 -4.20 -16.18
N PHE A 387 38.17 -3.40 -17.22
CA PHE A 387 37.99 -3.79 -18.63
C PHE A 387 39.28 -4.27 -19.27
N CYS A 388 40.39 -3.56 -19.02
CA CYS A 388 41.71 -3.84 -19.61
C CYS A 388 42.52 -4.87 -18.81
N GLY A 389 42.10 -5.19 -17.58
CA GLY A 389 42.83 -6.06 -16.66
C GLY A 389 42.59 -7.55 -16.85
N THR A 390 42.73 -8.32 -15.77
CA THR A 390 42.70 -9.79 -15.81
C THR A 390 41.44 -10.34 -16.48
N GLY A 391 41.59 -11.09 -17.57
CA GLY A 391 40.48 -11.69 -18.31
C GLY A 391 39.95 -10.88 -19.50
N CYS A 392 40.57 -9.74 -19.84
CA CYS A 392 40.29 -8.98 -21.05
C CYS A 392 40.53 -9.82 -22.32
N ASP A 393 39.63 -9.67 -23.30
CA ASP A 393 39.60 -10.43 -24.54
C ASP A 393 40.34 -9.70 -25.67
N ASN A 394 41.54 -10.18 -25.99
CA ASN A 394 42.43 -9.60 -27.01
C ASN A 394 41.87 -9.74 -28.45
N ASP A 395 40.91 -10.63 -28.69
CA ASP A 395 40.33 -10.78 -30.03
C ASP A 395 39.35 -9.64 -30.35
N PHE A 396 38.86 -8.93 -29.32
CA PHE A 396 37.82 -7.89 -29.44
C PHE A 396 38.16 -6.56 -28.75
N GLY A 397 39.33 -6.44 -28.11
CA GLY A 397 39.83 -5.20 -27.50
C GLY A 397 41.34 -5.17 -27.29
N ASP A 398 41.88 -3.97 -27.10
CA ASP A 398 43.31 -3.73 -26.83
C ASP A 398 43.58 -3.88 -25.32
N CYS A 399 43.90 -5.10 -24.89
CA CYS A 399 44.16 -5.39 -23.48
C CYS A 399 45.63 -5.17 -23.11
N ASP A 400 45.90 -4.90 -21.82
CA ASP A 400 47.28 -4.79 -21.35
C ASP A 400 48.03 -6.13 -21.53
N PRO A 401 49.25 -6.14 -22.10
CA PRO A 401 49.99 -7.38 -22.33
C PRO A 401 50.41 -8.01 -21.00
N SER A 402 49.81 -9.16 -20.67
CA SER A 402 50.20 -9.96 -19.51
C SER A 402 51.58 -10.61 -19.74
N PRO A 403 52.62 -10.30 -18.93
CA PRO A 403 53.88 -11.03 -19.00
C PRO A 403 53.69 -12.49 -18.56
N GLN A 404 54.37 -13.41 -19.25
CA GLN A 404 54.19 -14.86 -19.09
C GLN A 404 54.43 -15.32 -17.64
N GLY A 405 53.37 -15.74 -16.95
CA GLY A 405 53.38 -16.26 -15.57
C GLY A 405 52.00 -16.16 -14.90
N VAL A 406 51.82 -16.79 -13.73
CA VAL A 406 50.60 -16.62 -12.92
C VAL A 406 50.75 -15.32 -12.10
N LEU A 407 50.01 -14.27 -12.46
CA LEU A 407 50.12 -12.93 -11.87
C LEU A 407 49.02 -12.66 -10.82
N ASP A 408 49.21 -11.66 -9.97
CA ASP A 408 48.13 -11.18 -9.09
C ASP A 408 47.04 -10.46 -9.89
N THR A 409 45.80 -10.73 -9.53
CA THR A 409 44.62 -10.14 -10.18
C THR A 409 44.55 -8.64 -9.98
N THR A 410 44.15 -7.90 -11.03
CA THR A 410 43.92 -6.46 -10.97
C THR A 410 42.45 -6.09 -10.71
N ASN A 411 41.52 -7.05 -10.90
CA ASN A 411 40.07 -6.83 -10.81
C ASN A 411 39.33 -7.88 -9.94
N GLY A 412 40.05 -8.75 -9.24
CA GLY A 412 39.48 -9.73 -8.30
C GLY A 412 39.10 -11.09 -8.92
N LEU A 413 39.32 -11.29 -10.23
CA LEU A 413 39.20 -12.59 -10.91
C LEU A 413 40.44 -13.46 -10.66
N CYS A 414 40.26 -14.73 -10.28
CA CYS A 414 41.37 -15.61 -9.94
C CYS A 414 41.11 -17.07 -10.33
N GLY A 415 42.17 -17.89 -10.35
CA GLY A 415 42.11 -19.33 -10.63
C GLY A 415 42.55 -19.70 -12.05
N ALA A 416 42.59 -21.00 -12.33
CA ALA A 416 43.19 -21.58 -13.53
C ALA A 416 42.59 -21.07 -14.85
N ARG A 417 41.32 -20.61 -14.83
CA ARG A 417 40.64 -20.05 -16.01
C ARG A 417 41.20 -18.70 -16.44
N TYR A 418 41.72 -17.90 -15.51
CA TYR A 418 42.19 -16.54 -15.74
C TYR A 418 43.70 -16.40 -15.56
N SER A 419 44.40 -17.51 -15.28
CA SER A 419 45.84 -17.55 -15.00
C SER A 419 46.32 -16.51 -13.98
N ALA A 420 45.49 -16.23 -12.96
CA ALA A 420 45.76 -15.20 -11.96
C ALA A 420 45.51 -15.65 -10.52
N THR A 421 46.31 -15.15 -9.57
CA THR A 421 46.17 -15.35 -8.13
C THR A 421 45.49 -14.14 -7.47
N CYS A 422 44.97 -14.33 -6.25
CA CYS A 422 44.46 -13.23 -5.43
C CYS A 422 45.34 -12.98 -4.19
N LEU A 423 46.58 -13.48 -4.17
CA LEU A 423 47.47 -13.56 -3.01
C LEU A 423 47.92 -12.17 -2.50
N HIS A 424 47.97 -11.16 -3.38
CA HIS A 424 48.35 -9.79 -3.02
C HIS A 424 47.30 -8.72 -3.37
N PHE A 425 46.09 -9.11 -3.79
CA PHE A 425 45.01 -8.16 -4.08
C PHE A 425 44.25 -7.76 -2.81
N ALA A 426 44.39 -6.50 -2.38
CA ALA A 426 43.70 -5.91 -1.23
C ALA A 426 43.83 -6.73 0.09
N GLY A 427 44.98 -7.38 0.31
CA GLY A 427 45.32 -8.06 1.57
C GLY A 427 44.70 -9.45 1.78
N LYS A 428 44.41 -10.21 0.71
CA LYS A 428 43.62 -11.47 0.75
C LYS A 428 44.41 -12.65 0.17
N THR A 429 44.04 -13.90 0.49
CA THR A 429 44.88 -15.09 0.19
C THR A 429 44.17 -16.29 -0.44
N CYS A 430 42.85 -16.26 -0.72
CA CYS A 430 42.10 -17.44 -1.19
C CYS A 430 41.14 -17.15 -2.35
N CYS A 431 41.15 -18.03 -3.37
CA CYS A 431 40.28 -18.00 -4.54
C CYS A 431 39.16 -19.06 -4.43
N SER A 432 37.90 -18.72 -4.76
CA SER A 432 36.81 -19.72 -4.75
C SER A 432 36.83 -20.63 -5.98
N LYS A 433 36.15 -21.78 -5.88
CA LYS A 433 35.99 -22.74 -6.98
C LYS A 433 35.35 -22.15 -8.24
N TYR A 434 34.63 -21.03 -8.12
CA TYR A 434 33.94 -20.37 -9.24
C TYR A 434 34.76 -19.23 -9.88
N GLY A 435 35.99 -18.99 -9.41
CA GLY A 435 36.90 -17.99 -10.01
C GLY A 435 36.79 -16.57 -9.45
N TYR A 436 36.12 -16.40 -8.30
CA TYR A 436 35.94 -15.13 -7.58
C TYR A 436 36.30 -15.28 -6.09
N TRP A 437 36.50 -14.18 -5.36
CA TRP A 437 36.80 -14.18 -3.91
C TRP A 437 35.51 -14.11 -3.05
N TYR A 438 35.53 -14.61 -1.80
CA TYR A 438 34.36 -14.74 -0.90
C TYR A 438 34.56 -14.00 0.45
N VAL A 439 33.54 -13.32 0.99
CA VAL A 439 33.49 -12.77 2.37
C VAL A 439 32.56 -13.61 3.24
N PRO A 440 32.97 -14.10 4.43
CA PRO A 440 32.05 -14.75 5.35
C PRO A 440 31.33 -13.71 6.22
N PHE A 441 30.01 -13.55 6.04
CA PHE A 441 29.14 -12.94 7.05
C PHE A 441 28.31 -14.03 7.75
N LEU A 442 28.47 -14.11 9.07
CA LEU A 442 27.75 -15.00 9.98
C LEU A 442 26.26 -14.61 10.06
N VAL A 443 25.37 -15.41 9.47
CA VAL A 443 24.08 -15.88 10.07
C VAL A 443 23.62 -17.12 9.28
N ALA A 444 23.98 -18.33 9.72
CA ALA A 444 23.21 -19.58 9.51
C ALA A 444 23.99 -20.79 10.06
N LYS A 445 23.77 -21.14 11.33
CA LYS A 445 24.01 -22.48 11.84
C LYS A 445 23.03 -22.78 12.96
N PHE A 446 21.85 -23.29 12.59
CA PHE A 446 21.06 -24.24 13.37
C PHE A 446 20.06 -24.91 12.41
N ILE A 447 20.47 -26.02 11.80
CA ILE A 447 19.57 -26.99 11.16
C ILE A 447 19.76 -28.29 11.93
N GLY A 448 18.83 -28.58 12.84
CA GLY A 448 18.63 -29.90 13.42
C GLY A 448 17.31 -30.46 12.88
N VAL A 449 17.35 -31.69 12.37
CA VAL A 449 16.17 -32.41 11.84
C VAL A 449 15.26 -32.79 13.01
N LEU A 450 14.01 -32.29 13.03
CA LEU A 450 12.98 -32.71 13.97
C LEU A 450 12.09 -33.76 13.28
N THR A 451 12.08 -34.99 13.80
CA THR A 451 11.15 -36.04 13.36
C THR A 451 10.13 -36.24 14.47
N ILE A 452 8.84 -36.00 14.21
CA ILE A 452 7.75 -36.28 15.15
C ILE A 452 6.84 -37.35 14.54
N GLN A 453 6.54 -38.39 15.30
CA GLN A 453 5.64 -39.48 14.91
C GLN A 453 4.42 -39.46 15.84
N VAL A 454 3.24 -39.17 15.30
CA VAL A 454 1.96 -39.28 16.02
C VAL A 454 0.97 -40.00 15.10
N ALA A 455 0.35 -41.06 15.61
CA ALA A 455 -0.76 -41.79 14.97
C ALA A 455 -0.53 -42.27 13.52
N GLY A 456 0.60 -42.92 13.26
CA GLY A 456 0.78 -43.77 12.07
C GLY A 456 1.04 -43.07 10.73
N VAL A 457 1.12 -41.74 10.69
CA VAL A 457 1.49 -40.99 9.46
C VAL A 457 2.93 -40.51 9.55
N ARG A 458 3.74 -40.86 8.55
CA ARG A 458 5.16 -40.47 8.44
C ARG A 458 5.25 -39.20 7.58
N LEU A 459 5.55 -38.05 8.19
CA LEU A 459 5.76 -36.79 7.47
C LEU A 459 7.27 -36.54 7.33
N SER A 460 7.77 -36.44 6.10
CA SER A 460 9.16 -36.03 5.81
C SER A 460 9.13 -34.67 5.10
N ILE A 461 9.67 -33.64 5.74
CA ILE A 461 9.79 -32.30 5.15
C ILE A 461 11.26 -32.09 4.74
N VAL A 462 11.49 -31.96 3.44
CA VAL A 462 12.78 -31.53 2.86
C VAL A 462 12.64 -30.06 2.46
N VAL A 463 13.45 -29.17 3.03
CA VAL A 463 13.49 -27.76 2.64
C VAL A 463 14.69 -27.52 1.71
N ARG A 464 14.41 -27.24 0.43
CA ARG A 464 15.36 -26.58 -0.50
C ARG A 464 14.93 -25.11 -0.67
N GLY A 465 15.91 -24.23 -0.84
CA GLY A 465 15.81 -22.78 -0.66
C GLY A 465 14.66 -22.07 -1.38
N ALA A 466 14.16 -21.02 -0.69
CA ALA A 466 13.44 -19.86 -1.19
C ALA A 466 12.42 -20.07 -2.33
N ARG A 467 11.31 -20.77 -2.05
CA ARG A 467 9.98 -20.59 -2.67
C ARG A 467 8.93 -21.22 -1.73
N THR A 468 7.94 -20.46 -1.27
CA THR A 468 6.75 -21.01 -0.57
C THR A 468 5.53 -20.79 -1.45
N SER A 469 5.08 -21.87 -2.10
CA SER A 469 3.73 -22.01 -2.66
C SER A 469 3.06 -23.15 -1.91
N THR A 470 2.02 -22.87 -1.13
CA THR A 470 1.19 -23.89 -0.49
C THR A 470 0.11 -24.30 -1.49
N VAL A 471 0.29 -25.42 -2.18
CA VAL A 471 -0.78 -26.05 -2.98
C VAL A 471 -1.48 -27.06 -2.08
N ILE A 472 -2.72 -26.77 -1.69
CA ILE A 472 -3.63 -27.77 -1.13
C ILE A 472 -4.32 -28.43 -2.31
N VAL A 473 -3.89 -29.64 -2.68
CA VAL A 473 -4.67 -30.53 -3.54
C VAL A 473 -5.62 -31.30 -2.63
N THR A 474 -6.90 -30.94 -2.60
CA THR A 474 -7.96 -31.81 -2.11
C THR A 474 -8.66 -32.45 -3.30
N GLU A 475 -8.33 -33.71 -3.58
CA GLU A 475 -9.21 -34.60 -4.35
C GLU A 475 -10.57 -34.68 -3.63
N ARG A 476 -11.62 -34.07 -4.18
CA ARG A 476 -13.00 -34.43 -3.81
C ARG A 476 -13.56 -35.36 -4.87
N ARG A 477 -13.60 -36.65 -4.51
CA ARG A 477 -14.47 -37.64 -5.14
C ARG A 477 -15.92 -37.17 -5.05
N TYR A 478 -16.58 -37.20 -6.20
CA TYR A 478 -18.02 -37.09 -6.36
C TYR A 478 -18.74 -38.09 -5.46
N PHE A 479 -19.58 -37.58 -4.55
CA PHE A 479 -20.72 -38.33 -4.02
C PHE A 479 -21.99 -37.63 -4.47
N GLY A 480 -22.71 -38.27 -5.38
CA GLY A 480 -23.99 -37.79 -5.89
C GLY A 480 -25.10 -37.94 -4.87
N PHE A 481 -25.95 -36.93 -4.79
CA PHE A 481 -27.35 -37.08 -4.38
C PHE A 481 -28.22 -36.31 -5.38
N LYS A 482 -28.99 -37.06 -6.17
CA LYS A 482 -30.20 -36.60 -6.86
C LYS A 482 -31.30 -36.48 -5.79
N THR A 483 -32.08 -35.38 -5.79
CA THR A 483 -33.51 -35.40 -6.18
C THR A 483 -34.22 -34.04 -6.07
N LEU A 484 -34.90 -33.72 -7.18
CA LEU A 484 -36.27 -33.18 -7.34
C LEU A 484 -36.61 -31.69 -7.07
N ALA A 485 -36.97 -31.09 -8.20
CA ALA A 485 -37.67 -29.84 -8.49
C ALA A 485 -38.91 -29.50 -7.65
N ARG A 486 -39.17 -28.18 -7.52
CA ARG A 486 -40.50 -27.60 -7.80
C ARG A 486 -40.42 -26.10 -8.13
N ALA A 487 -41.23 -25.68 -9.10
CA ALA A 487 -41.30 -24.34 -9.67
C ALA A 487 -42.45 -23.47 -9.08
N THR A 488 -42.15 -22.17 -8.90
CA THR A 488 -43.00 -20.93 -9.03
C THR A 488 -44.27 -20.74 -8.14
N PRO A 489 -44.82 -19.51 -7.91
CA PRO A 489 -44.70 -18.25 -8.70
C PRO A 489 -44.57 -16.86 -7.95
N ARG A 490 -44.42 -15.79 -8.77
CA ARG A 490 -44.48 -14.30 -8.59
C ARG A 490 -45.49 -13.77 -7.54
N ALA A 491 -45.47 -12.55 -6.95
CA ALA A 491 -45.08 -11.15 -7.31
C ALA A 491 -45.08 -10.27 -6.00
N PRO A 492 -45.15 -8.90 -5.97
CA PRO A 492 -44.48 -7.81 -6.71
C PRO A 492 -43.90 -6.66 -5.80
N GLY A 493 -42.95 -5.88 -6.33
CA GLY A 493 -42.93 -4.40 -6.20
C GLY A 493 -42.27 -3.72 -4.99
N SER A 494 -41.11 -3.09 -5.20
CA SER A 494 -40.88 -1.70 -4.80
C SER A 494 -39.92 -1.01 -5.79
N GLN A 495 -40.42 0.06 -6.41
CA GLN A 495 -39.72 0.87 -7.40
C GLN A 495 -38.77 1.84 -6.69
N THR A 496 -37.51 1.88 -7.11
CA THR A 496 -36.59 3.00 -6.88
C THR A 496 -37.02 4.19 -7.76
N PRO A 497 -37.11 5.43 -7.23
CA PRO A 497 -37.58 6.57 -8.03
C PRO A 497 -36.57 6.96 -9.11
N ARG A 498 -37.08 7.15 -10.33
CA ARG A 498 -36.36 7.78 -11.45
C ARG A 498 -36.22 9.28 -11.19
N SER A 499 -35.04 9.83 -11.48
CA SER A 499 -34.79 11.26 -11.63
C SER A 499 -35.66 11.82 -12.76
N ILE A 500 -36.56 12.73 -12.43
CA ILE A 500 -37.29 13.55 -13.40
C ILE A 500 -36.53 14.86 -13.52
N GLU A 501 -35.90 15.08 -14.67
CA GLU A 501 -35.61 16.42 -15.17
C GLU A 501 -36.94 17.05 -15.58
N SER A 502 -37.30 18.16 -14.93
CA SER A 502 -38.29 19.09 -15.48
C SER A 502 -37.81 20.51 -15.24
N ALA A 503 -37.33 21.13 -16.32
CA ALA A 503 -37.14 22.56 -16.42
C ALA A 503 -38.50 23.26 -16.32
N THR A 504 -38.68 24.10 -15.32
CA THR A 504 -39.68 25.18 -15.33
C THR A 504 -39.10 26.40 -14.66
N SER A 505 -38.91 27.44 -15.47
CA SER A 505 -38.60 28.80 -15.09
C SER A 505 -39.70 29.39 -14.21
N VAL A 506 -39.36 29.85 -13.00
CA VAL A 506 -40.15 30.84 -12.28
C VAL A 506 -39.20 31.91 -11.75
N ASP A 507 -39.47 33.11 -12.25
CA ASP A 507 -38.80 34.37 -11.99
C ASP A 507 -39.08 34.82 -10.54
N SER A 508 -38.04 35.09 -9.76
CA SER A 508 -38.17 35.88 -8.52
C SER A 508 -36.90 36.70 -8.31
N GLN A 509 -37.06 38.00 -8.56
CA GLN A 509 -36.07 39.05 -8.37
C GLN A 509 -35.55 39.09 -6.92
N PHE A 510 -34.26 38.81 -6.74
CA PHE A 510 -33.45 39.41 -5.68
C PHE A 510 -32.08 39.76 -6.25
N HIS A 511 -31.89 41.03 -6.60
CA HIS A 511 -30.61 41.59 -6.96
C HIS A 511 -29.75 41.76 -5.69
N THR A 512 -28.83 40.82 -5.46
CA THR A 512 -27.53 41.12 -4.84
C THR A 512 -26.46 40.31 -5.59
N SER A 513 -25.40 41.00 -5.99
CA SER A 513 -24.31 40.53 -6.81
C SER A 513 -23.49 39.43 -6.12
N ASN A 514 -23.85 38.17 -6.33
CA ASN A 514 -23.01 37.03 -6.01
C ASN A 514 -21.99 36.79 -7.12
N VAL A 515 -20.78 37.30 -6.94
CA VAL A 515 -19.60 36.71 -7.58
C VAL A 515 -19.50 35.29 -7.03
N SER A 516 -19.68 34.26 -7.87
CA SER A 516 -19.49 32.86 -7.48
C SER A 516 -18.03 32.64 -7.09
N LEU A 517 -17.72 32.82 -5.81
CA LEU A 517 -16.37 32.75 -5.25
C LEU A 517 -15.78 31.32 -5.21
N TRP A 518 -16.55 30.34 -5.67
CA TRP A 518 -16.28 28.93 -5.59
C TRP A 518 -16.21 28.37 -7.01
N GLY A 519 -15.06 27.82 -7.42
CA GLY A 519 -14.98 27.03 -8.65
C GLY A 519 -15.91 25.81 -8.60
N ASP A 520 -16.20 25.19 -9.74
CA ASP A 520 -17.14 24.06 -9.81
C ASP A 520 -16.64 22.85 -9.01
N VAL A 521 -17.07 22.76 -7.74
CA VAL A 521 -16.89 21.56 -6.91
C VAL A 521 -17.81 20.47 -7.45
N ARG A 522 -17.23 19.35 -7.87
CA ARG A 522 -17.99 18.18 -8.34
C ARG A 522 -18.11 17.19 -7.20
N GLN A 523 -19.33 16.76 -6.91
CA GLN A 523 -19.54 15.66 -5.98
C GLN A 523 -19.10 14.35 -6.64
N GLU A 524 -18.35 13.57 -5.90
CA GLU A 524 -17.97 12.23 -6.29
C GLU A 524 -19.20 11.33 -6.53
N GLU A 525 -19.15 10.51 -7.59
CA GLU A 525 -20.25 9.60 -7.91
C GLU A 525 -20.53 8.61 -6.77
N ALA A 526 -21.79 8.18 -6.66
CA ALA A 526 -22.18 7.12 -5.75
C ALA A 526 -21.39 5.85 -6.09
N LYS A 527 -20.71 5.29 -5.09
CA LYS A 527 -20.27 3.90 -5.17
C LYS A 527 -21.48 3.05 -4.80
N LEU A 528 -21.70 1.98 -5.54
CA LEU A 528 -22.78 1.05 -5.24
C LEU A 528 -22.61 0.57 -3.80
N ARG A 529 -23.62 0.79 -2.96
CA ARG A 529 -23.67 0.19 -1.63
C ARG A 529 -23.61 -1.31 -1.88
N TRP A 530 -22.52 -1.93 -1.44
CA TRP A 530 -22.46 -3.38 -1.46
C TRP A 530 -23.50 -3.86 -0.44
N ASP A 531 -24.63 -4.37 -0.91
CA ASP A 531 -25.65 -4.94 -0.03
C ASP A 531 -25.21 -6.34 0.40
N ALA A 532 -24.31 -6.31 1.38
CA ALA A 532 -23.58 -7.39 2.02
C ALA A 532 -24.42 -8.26 2.96
N GLU A 533 -25.67 -7.91 3.20
CA GLU A 533 -26.24 -8.16 4.52
C GLU A 533 -26.35 -9.65 4.87
N GLU A 534 -26.57 -10.53 3.89
CA GLU A 534 -26.85 -11.94 4.12
C GLU A 534 -25.72 -12.89 3.67
N GLU A 535 -25.34 -12.85 2.39
CA GLU A 535 -24.28 -13.71 1.83
C GLU A 535 -22.90 -13.31 2.36
N LEU A 536 -22.66 -12.00 2.52
CA LEU A 536 -21.36 -11.49 2.93
C LEU A 536 -21.13 -11.56 4.45
N LYS A 537 -22.18 -11.40 5.26
CA LYS A 537 -22.12 -11.74 6.70
C LYS A 537 -21.80 -13.22 6.91
N ARG A 538 -22.10 -14.09 5.94
CA ARG A 538 -21.80 -15.53 6.01
C ARG A 538 -20.33 -15.81 5.67
N VAL A 539 -19.87 -15.37 4.50
CA VAL A 539 -18.50 -15.62 4.01
C VAL A 539 -17.43 -14.87 4.83
N SER A 540 -17.67 -13.59 5.17
CA SER A 540 -16.72 -12.79 5.95
C SER A 540 -16.55 -13.30 7.38
N LYS A 541 -17.65 -13.72 8.04
CA LYS A 541 -17.58 -14.27 9.40
C LYS A 541 -16.84 -15.59 9.45
N GLU A 542 -17.00 -16.46 8.45
CA GLU A 542 -16.26 -17.73 8.40
C GLU A 542 -14.76 -17.50 8.18
N LEU A 543 -14.38 -16.62 7.25
CA LEU A 543 -12.98 -16.25 7.03
C LEU A 543 -12.37 -15.61 8.29
N LEU A 544 -13.06 -14.67 8.91
CA LEU A 544 -12.61 -14.01 10.15
C LEU A 544 -12.50 -14.99 11.32
N ARG A 545 -13.44 -15.93 11.46
CA ARG A 545 -13.36 -17.01 12.45
C ARG A 545 -12.16 -17.90 12.19
N LEU A 546 -11.90 -18.25 10.93
CA LEU A 546 -10.74 -19.07 10.56
C LEU A 546 -9.43 -18.33 10.89
N GLN A 547 -9.31 -17.05 10.53
CA GLN A 547 -8.13 -16.24 10.86
C GLN A 547 -7.97 -16.05 12.37
N LYS A 548 -9.07 -15.85 13.11
CA LYS A 548 -9.09 -15.79 14.57
C LYS A 548 -8.55 -17.08 15.19
N TRP A 549 -9.10 -18.23 14.80
CA TRP A 549 -8.68 -19.51 15.35
C TRP A 549 -7.26 -19.88 14.91
N ALA A 550 -6.85 -19.56 13.69
CA ALA A 550 -5.47 -19.72 13.23
C ALA A 550 -4.49 -18.89 14.07
N LEU A 551 -4.83 -17.64 14.38
CA LEU A 551 -4.04 -16.78 15.26
C LEU A 551 -3.98 -17.33 16.69
N ILE A 552 -5.11 -17.73 17.26
CA ILE A 552 -5.18 -18.30 18.61
C ILE A 552 -4.34 -19.58 18.68
N THR A 553 -4.52 -20.51 17.74
CA THR A 553 -3.76 -21.75 17.67
C THR A 553 -2.27 -21.48 17.50
N GLY A 554 -1.88 -20.56 16.62
CA GLY A 554 -0.48 -20.16 16.44
C GLY A 554 0.14 -19.60 17.72
N LEU A 555 -0.58 -18.73 18.44
CA LEU A 555 -0.12 -18.17 19.72
C LEU A 555 -0.04 -19.24 20.81
N VAL A 556 -0.99 -20.16 20.88
CA VAL A 556 -0.97 -21.29 21.83
C VAL A 556 0.24 -22.18 21.54
N VAL A 557 0.44 -22.60 20.28
CA VAL A 557 1.60 -23.43 19.89
C VAL A 557 2.92 -22.73 20.21
N LEU A 558 3.05 -21.45 19.86
CA LEU A 558 4.24 -20.65 20.15
C LEU A 558 4.53 -20.59 21.66
N ASN A 559 3.54 -20.22 22.47
CA ASN A 559 3.72 -20.10 23.92
C ASN A 559 3.94 -21.45 24.59
N SER A 560 3.23 -22.50 24.17
CA SER A 560 3.46 -23.87 24.66
C SER A 560 4.89 -24.33 24.34
N ALA A 561 5.38 -24.10 23.12
CA ALA A 561 6.75 -24.44 22.75
C ALA A 561 7.77 -23.68 23.61
N LEU A 562 7.61 -22.36 23.80
CA LEU A 562 8.50 -21.55 24.64
C LEU A 562 8.50 -22.03 26.10
N ILE A 563 7.33 -22.32 26.67
CA ILE A 563 7.19 -22.84 28.04
C ILE A 563 7.87 -24.21 28.15
N THR A 564 7.60 -25.14 27.23
CA THR A 564 8.20 -26.48 27.24
C THR A 564 9.71 -26.42 27.09
N ILE A 565 10.24 -25.61 26.17
CA ILE A 565 11.70 -25.43 26.01
C ILE A 565 12.30 -24.83 27.27
N SER A 566 11.64 -23.86 27.90
CA SER A 566 12.08 -23.28 29.19
C SER A 566 12.15 -24.30 30.32
N LEU A 567 11.29 -25.32 30.31
CA LEU A 567 11.29 -26.39 31.31
C LEU A 567 12.30 -27.51 30.99
N LEU A 568 12.49 -27.83 29.70
CA LEU A 568 13.32 -28.97 29.26
C LEU A 568 14.80 -28.61 29.05
N LEU A 569 15.12 -27.35 28.73
CA LEU A 569 16.48 -26.89 28.42
C LEU A 569 16.92 -25.76 29.36
N PRO A 570 17.47 -26.08 30.55
CA PRO A 570 17.98 -25.08 31.50
C PRO A 570 19.09 -24.18 30.93
N GLN A 571 19.76 -24.61 29.86
CA GLN A 571 20.81 -23.84 29.17
C GLN A 571 20.24 -22.76 28.23
N ALA A 572 18.97 -22.86 27.81
CA ALA A 572 18.31 -21.88 26.95
C ALA A 572 17.90 -20.59 27.70
N VAL A 573 18.16 -20.51 29.01
CA VAL A 573 17.79 -19.39 29.88
C VAL A 573 18.29 -18.05 29.33
N TYR A 574 19.50 -17.98 28.77
CA TYR A 574 20.04 -16.73 28.20
C TYR A 574 19.26 -16.20 27.00
N LEU A 575 18.72 -17.10 26.15
CA LEU A 575 17.89 -16.72 25.01
C LEU A 575 16.54 -16.17 25.48
N PHE A 576 15.91 -16.84 26.46
CA PHE A 576 14.68 -16.36 27.06
C PHE A 576 14.87 -15.08 27.86
N LEU A 577 16.05 -14.90 28.45
CA LEU A 577 16.42 -13.68 29.15
C LEU A 577 16.38 -12.47 28.23
N ALA A 578 17.02 -12.58 27.06
CA ALA A 578 17.02 -11.51 26.06
C ALA A 578 15.60 -11.22 25.58
N LEU A 579 14.81 -12.27 25.33
CA LEU A 579 13.42 -12.16 24.88
C LEU A 579 12.51 -11.50 25.93
N LEU A 580 12.59 -11.90 27.20
CA LEU A 580 11.77 -11.38 28.30
C LEU A 580 12.19 -9.97 28.73
N SER A 581 13.48 -9.65 28.61
CA SER A 581 14.02 -8.35 29.03
C SER A 581 13.92 -7.27 27.94
N CYS A 582 13.68 -7.61 26.67
CA CYS A 582 13.72 -6.65 25.56
C CYS A 582 12.80 -5.42 25.77
N ASN A 583 11.54 -5.63 26.18
CA ASN A 583 10.59 -4.54 26.44
C ASN A 583 11.05 -3.68 27.62
N THR A 584 11.58 -4.31 28.67
CA THR A 584 12.08 -3.59 29.83
C THR A 584 13.34 -2.78 29.51
N ILE A 585 14.29 -3.36 28.77
CA ILE A 585 15.51 -2.69 28.31
C ILE A 585 15.15 -1.50 27.43
N LEU A 586 14.21 -1.70 26.48
CA LEU A 586 13.73 -0.64 25.61
C LEU A 586 13.12 0.51 26.43
N GLN A 587 12.24 0.20 27.39
CA GLN A 587 11.63 1.22 28.27
C GLN A 587 12.66 1.91 29.18
N ALA A 588 13.63 1.19 29.74
CA ALA A 588 14.73 1.78 30.49
C ALA A 588 15.56 2.72 29.62
N GLY A 589 15.83 2.34 28.36
CA GLY A 589 16.44 3.21 27.36
C GLY A 589 15.62 4.47 27.09
N MET A 590 14.29 4.36 26.99
CA MET A 590 13.41 5.53 26.86
C MET A 590 13.55 6.47 28.06
N VAL A 591 13.57 5.92 29.29
CA VAL A 591 13.76 6.70 30.52
C VAL A 591 15.09 7.45 30.49
N VAL A 592 16.19 6.76 30.16
CA VAL A 592 17.52 7.38 30.06
C VAL A 592 17.52 8.50 29.04
N CYS A 593 16.95 8.28 27.85
CA CYS A 593 16.84 9.31 26.82
C CYS A 593 16.01 10.52 27.26
N ILE A 594 14.87 10.30 27.95
CA ILE A 594 14.04 11.39 28.47
C ILE A 594 14.82 12.20 29.50
N VAL A 595 15.43 11.54 30.48
CA VAL A 595 16.19 12.19 31.55
C VAL A 595 17.39 12.94 30.98
N ALA A 596 18.15 12.32 30.08
CA ALA A 596 19.27 12.95 29.38
C ALA A 596 18.83 14.19 28.58
N ASN A 597 17.70 14.12 27.87
CA ASN A 597 17.14 15.27 27.14
C ASN A 597 16.73 16.40 28.08
N VAL A 598 16.11 16.10 29.23
CA VAL A 598 15.73 17.10 30.24
C VAL A 598 16.97 17.75 30.85
N ILE A 599 17.99 16.97 31.21
CA ILE A 599 19.26 17.46 31.73
C ILE A 599 19.95 18.35 30.69
N TRP A 600 20.04 17.89 29.44
CA TRP A 600 20.65 18.65 28.34
C TRP A 600 19.97 20.01 28.14
N ILE A 601 18.64 20.05 28.11
CA ILE A 601 17.87 21.29 27.94
C ILE A 601 18.05 22.23 29.14
N LYS A 602 18.02 21.71 30.37
CA LYS A 602 18.09 22.53 31.59
C LYS A 602 19.50 23.02 31.92
N ILE A 603 20.52 22.18 31.75
CA ILE A 603 21.89 22.44 32.20
C ILE A 603 22.76 23.00 31.07
N ILE A 604 22.75 22.38 29.88
CA ILE A 604 23.71 22.69 28.81
C ILE A 604 23.19 23.78 27.86
N CYS A 605 21.90 23.77 27.53
CA CYS A 605 21.30 24.77 26.65
C CYS A 605 20.87 26.07 27.35
N GLY A 606 21.25 26.28 28.62
CA GLY A 606 21.14 27.53 29.38
C GLY A 606 19.96 28.41 28.97
N CYS A 607 18.73 28.00 29.29
CA CYS A 607 17.52 28.79 29.04
C CYS A 607 17.41 29.45 27.66
N ARG A 608 17.89 28.84 26.57
CA ARG A 608 17.45 29.23 25.21
C ARG A 608 15.96 28.93 25.10
N LYS A 609 15.12 29.87 25.54
CA LYS A 609 13.69 29.89 25.22
C LYS A 609 13.64 29.83 23.70
N LYS A 610 13.26 28.69 23.12
CA LYS A 610 12.88 28.63 21.71
C LYS A 610 11.85 29.74 21.53
N LYS A 611 12.15 30.70 20.65
CA LYS A 611 11.21 31.79 20.34
C LYS A 611 9.90 31.13 19.93
N ASN A 612 8.82 31.42 20.64
CA ASN A 612 7.49 31.11 20.15
C ASN A 612 7.33 31.92 18.86
N THR A 613 7.33 31.26 17.72
CA THR A 613 7.00 31.90 16.43
C THR A 613 5.49 32.06 16.40
N ALA A 614 4.97 33.00 17.19
CA ALA A 614 3.60 33.45 17.05
C ALA A 614 3.48 34.15 15.68
N PRO A 615 2.54 33.75 14.82
CA PRO A 615 2.31 34.44 13.55
C PRO A 615 1.82 35.88 13.80
N ALA A 616 2.05 36.76 12.82
CA ALA A 616 1.65 38.17 12.90
C ALA A 616 0.13 38.37 13.01
N THR A 617 -0.65 37.41 12.49
CA THR A 617 -2.10 37.35 12.63
C THR A 617 -2.51 36.15 13.49
N PRO A 618 -3.49 36.29 14.40
CA PRO A 618 -4.02 35.17 15.16
C PRO A 618 -4.49 34.03 14.25
N GLU A 619 -4.09 32.79 14.56
CA GLU A 619 -4.54 31.60 13.83
C GLU A 619 -6.04 31.38 13.99
N ARG A 620 -6.65 30.78 12.98
CA ARG A 620 -8.09 30.53 12.92
C ARG A 620 -8.37 29.07 13.20
N MET A 621 -9.35 28.78 14.04
CA MET A 621 -9.59 27.42 14.51
C MET A 621 -11.05 26.98 14.43
N VAL A 622 -11.25 25.69 14.15
CA VAL A 622 -12.55 25.03 14.24
C VAL A 622 -12.53 24.04 15.40
N LEU A 623 -13.52 24.14 16.27
CA LEU A 623 -13.67 23.29 17.46
C LEU A 623 -14.68 22.18 17.13
N LEU A 624 -14.18 20.99 16.82
CA LEU A 624 -14.99 19.85 16.38
C LEU A 624 -15.47 19.00 17.55
N LEU A 625 -16.78 18.79 17.60
CA LEU A 625 -17.47 17.92 18.55
C LEU A 625 -18.29 16.84 17.80
N PRO A 626 -17.76 15.62 17.61
CA PRO A 626 -18.49 14.49 17.09
C PRO A 626 -19.31 13.83 18.22
N CYS A 627 -20.59 13.58 17.97
CA CYS A 627 -21.50 12.92 18.89
C CYS A 627 -22.21 11.74 18.22
N TYR A 628 -22.71 10.80 19.02
CA TYR A 628 -23.54 9.67 18.60
C TYR A 628 -24.81 9.56 19.43
N ASN A 629 -24.70 9.04 20.66
CA ASN A 629 -25.81 8.69 21.54
C ASN A 629 -25.57 9.12 23.00
N GLU A 630 -24.69 10.09 23.22
CA GLU A 630 -24.38 10.63 24.54
C GLU A 630 -25.57 11.39 25.13
N THR A 631 -25.64 11.44 26.47
CA THR A 631 -26.75 12.05 27.20
C THR A 631 -26.73 13.58 27.10
N LYS A 632 -27.86 14.21 27.43
CA LYS A 632 -28.01 15.67 27.46
C LYS A 632 -26.95 16.33 28.36
N GLU A 633 -26.71 15.77 29.53
CA GLU A 633 -25.76 16.29 30.52
C GLU A 633 -24.31 16.14 30.01
N GLU A 634 -23.97 15.01 29.38
CA GLU A 634 -22.66 14.77 28.79
C GLU A 634 -22.35 15.78 27.69
N ILE A 635 -23.23 15.90 26.70
CA ILE A 635 -23.01 16.81 25.55
C ILE A 635 -23.01 18.27 25.97
N ALA A 636 -23.87 18.68 26.92
CA ALA A 636 -23.91 20.06 27.40
C ALA A 636 -22.63 20.42 28.16
N ARG A 637 -22.17 19.54 29.06
CA ARG A 637 -20.93 19.75 29.83
C ARG A 637 -19.70 19.81 28.91
N SER A 638 -19.64 18.94 27.92
CA SER A 638 -18.58 18.91 26.91
C SER A 638 -18.57 20.20 26.09
N LEU A 639 -19.71 20.58 25.52
CA LEU A 639 -19.85 21.81 24.72
C LEU A 639 -19.50 23.07 25.54
N ASP A 640 -19.93 23.12 26.80
CA ASP A 640 -19.63 24.23 27.71
C ASP A 640 -18.14 24.40 27.94
N SER A 641 -17.44 23.29 28.21
CA SER A 641 -15.98 23.32 28.43
C SER A 641 -15.19 23.68 27.16
N LEU A 642 -15.74 23.33 25.99
CA LEU A 642 -15.13 23.65 24.69
C LEU A 642 -15.26 25.14 24.35
N VAL A 643 -16.38 25.76 24.72
CA VAL A 643 -16.67 27.17 24.47
C VAL A 643 -16.01 28.09 25.51
N SER A 644 -15.90 27.64 26.77
CA SER A 644 -15.34 28.43 27.88
C SER A 644 -13.81 28.53 27.90
N GLN A 645 -13.12 28.00 26.88
CA GLN A 645 -11.65 28.00 26.77
C GLN A 645 -11.06 29.42 26.85
N LYS A 646 -10.06 29.58 27.73
CA LYS A 646 -9.39 30.85 28.05
C LYS A 646 -8.09 31.03 27.27
N GLY A 647 -7.72 32.28 27.01
CA GLY A 647 -6.47 32.64 26.33
C GLY A 647 -6.49 32.40 24.83
N ILE A 648 -7.69 32.31 24.24
CA ILE A 648 -7.89 32.17 22.80
C ILE A 648 -8.90 33.17 22.22
N ASP A 649 -9.22 34.24 22.95
CA ASP A 649 -10.25 35.21 22.56
C ASP A 649 -9.88 36.01 21.29
N GLU A 650 -8.58 36.18 21.03
CA GLU A 650 -8.05 36.81 19.81
C GLU A 650 -8.14 35.90 18.57
N HIS A 651 -8.34 34.59 18.78
CA HIS A 651 -8.43 33.62 17.70
C HIS A 651 -9.87 33.50 17.21
N ALA A 652 -10.09 33.78 15.93
CA ALA A 652 -11.39 33.51 15.31
C ALA A 652 -11.69 32.00 15.40
N ARG A 653 -12.87 31.67 15.94
CA ARG A 653 -13.26 30.30 16.26
C ARG A 653 -14.73 30.03 15.98
N LEU A 654 -15.03 28.79 15.60
CA LEU A 654 -16.37 28.27 15.37
C LEU A 654 -16.49 26.85 15.89
N VAL A 655 -17.61 26.52 16.52
CA VAL A 655 -17.91 25.16 16.97
C VAL A 655 -18.56 24.37 15.84
N PHE A 656 -18.00 23.22 15.50
CA PHE A 656 -18.50 22.34 14.45
C PHE A 656 -19.00 21.05 15.09
N ILE A 657 -20.32 20.89 15.18
CA ILE A 657 -20.98 19.77 15.85
C ILE A 657 -21.44 18.80 14.77
N VAL A 658 -21.00 17.54 14.85
CA VAL A 658 -21.41 16.50 13.90
C VAL A 658 -22.03 15.34 14.67
N VAL A 659 -23.33 15.15 14.53
CA VAL A 659 -24.06 14.06 15.21
C VAL A 659 -24.31 12.92 14.23
N ASP A 660 -23.82 11.73 14.56
CA ASP A 660 -23.75 10.59 13.66
C ASP A 660 -24.97 9.67 13.76
N GLY A 661 -25.98 9.90 12.93
CA GLY A 661 -27.22 9.14 12.96
C GLY A 661 -28.23 9.71 13.95
N ASN A 662 -29.48 9.24 13.84
CA ASN A 662 -30.61 9.75 14.61
C ASN A 662 -31.14 8.70 15.60
N VAL A 663 -30.32 8.36 16.59
CA VAL A 663 -30.55 7.24 17.52
C VAL A 663 -30.78 7.75 18.95
N ARG A 664 -31.60 7.02 19.72
CA ARG A 664 -31.79 7.27 21.17
C ARG A 664 -30.87 6.35 21.96
N GLY A 665 -30.08 6.92 22.86
CA GLY A 665 -29.27 6.15 23.80
C GLY A 665 -30.12 5.41 24.85
N PRO A 666 -29.56 4.41 25.54
CA PRO A 666 -30.26 3.66 26.58
C PRO A 666 -30.75 4.58 27.70
N GLY A 667 -32.07 4.63 27.92
CA GLY A 667 -32.68 5.46 28.96
C GLY A 667 -32.88 6.94 28.59
N MET A 668 -32.65 7.34 27.33
CA MET A 668 -32.91 8.70 26.85
C MET A 668 -34.33 8.88 26.31
N GLU A 669 -34.94 10.04 26.58
CA GLU A 669 -36.27 10.39 26.07
C GLU A 669 -36.22 10.85 24.61
N LYS A 670 -35.20 11.64 24.26
CA LYS A 670 -34.98 12.23 22.93
C LYS A 670 -33.70 11.69 22.28
N THR A 671 -33.56 11.88 20.96
CA THR A 671 -32.27 11.59 20.29
C THR A 671 -31.25 12.67 20.65
N THR A 672 -29.96 12.38 20.50
CA THR A 672 -28.89 13.38 20.71
C THR A 672 -29.04 14.56 19.76
N GLN A 673 -29.55 14.36 18.54
CA GLN A 673 -29.87 15.46 17.62
C GLN A 673 -30.99 16.36 18.16
N ASP A 674 -32.06 15.77 18.68
CA ASP A 674 -33.19 16.52 19.22
C ASP A 674 -32.78 17.29 20.48
N TYR A 675 -31.95 16.72 21.36
CA TYR A 675 -31.39 17.46 22.50
C TYR A 675 -30.62 18.71 22.06
N PHE A 676 -29.78 18.61 21.03
CA PHE A 676 -29.12 19.78 20.48
C PHE A 676 -30.10 20.80 19.90
N LEU A 677 -31.08 20.34 19.11
CA LEU A 677 -31.96 21.23 18.35
C LEU A 677 -33.11 21.85 19.17
N GLU A 678 -33.52 21.22 20.26
CA GLU A 678 -34.67 21.65 21.06
C GLU A 678 -34.28 22.21 22.43
N ASP A 679 -33.22 21.67 23.05
CA ASP A 679 -32.94 21.93 24.46
C ASP A 679 -31.64 22.73 24.70
N ILE A 680 -30.64 22.60 23.81
CA ILE A 680 -29.28 23.13 24.05
C ILE A 680 -28.94 24.31 23.14
N LEU A 681 -29.05 24.15 21.82
CA LEU A 681 -28.62 25.17 20.87
C LEU A 681 -29.68 26.25 20.69
N GLU A 682 -29.24 27.50 20.55
CA GLU A 682 -30.13 28.62 20.29
C GLU A 682 -30.82 28.45 18.91
N PRO A 683 -32.05 29.01 18.73
CA PRO A 683 -32.73 28.99 17.44
C PRO A 683 -31.86 29.64 16.35
N GLY A 684 -31.84 29.02 15.17
CA GLY A 684 -30.98 29.47 14.07
C GLY A 684 -31.42 28.94 12.72
N THR A 685 -30.78 29.43 11.66
CA THR A 685 -31.11 29.05 10.28
C THR A 685 -30.83 27.56 10.09
N SER A 686 -31.85 26.80 9.70
CA SER A 686 -31.76 25.38 9.45
C SER A 686 -31.97 25.09 7.97
N LYS A 687 -31.17 24.21 7.38
CA LYS A 687 -31.35 23.74 6.00
C LYS A 687 -31.23 22.22 5.98
N TYR A 688 -32.01 21.58 5.13
CA TYR A 688 -31.96 20.15 4.93
C TYR A 688 -31.41 19.85 3.54
N PHE A 689 -30.57 18.83 3.45
CA PHE A 689 -29.96 18.37 2.20
C PHE A 689 -30.21 16.88 2.06
N GLU A 690 -30.99 16.48 1.06
CA GLU A 690 -31.30 15.07 0.79
C GLU A 690 -30.03 14.29 0.38
N ASN A 691 -29.15 14.90 -0.41
CA ASN A 691 -27.82 14.39 -0.73
C ASN A 691 -26.76 15.41 -0.29
N GLY A 692 -26.37 15.35 0.99
CA GLY A 692 -25.40 16.29 1.54
C GLY A 692 -23.97 15.96 1.14
N TYR A 693 -23.56 14.72 1.41
CA TYR A 693 -22.22 14.22 1.07
C TYR A 693 -22.25 12.72 0.88
N ARG A 694 -21.19 12.18 0.28
CA ARG A 694 -20.98 10.76 0.13
C ARG A 694 -20.19 10.22 1.32
N ALA A 695 -20.80 9.34 2.09
CA ALA A 695 -20.17 8.65 3.20
C ALA A 695 -19.05 7.70 2.75
N ARG A 696 -18.24 7.25 3.71
CA ARG A 696 -17.10 6.33 3.49
C ARG A 696 -17.46 5.01 2.80
N ASP A 697 -18.69 4.53 2.97
CA ASP A 697 -19.22 3.30 2.38
C ASP A 697 -19.79 3.50 0.96
N GLY A 698 -19.84 4.75 0.49
CA GLY A 698 -20.39 5.13 -0.81
C GLY A 698 -21.82 5.65 -0.77
N LEU A 699 -22.52 5.57 0.37
CA LEU A 699 -23.90 6.01 0.51
C LEU A 699 -23.99 7.54 0.47
N PHE A 700 -24.95 8.08 -0.28
CA PHE A 700 -25.32 9.48 -0.15
C PHE A 700 -26.05 9.69 1.17
N MET A 701 -25.48 10.56 2.01
CA MET A 701 -25.97 10.83 3.34
C MET A 701 -26.86 12.08 3.34
N PRO A 702 -28.14 11.94 3.70
CA PRO A 702 -28.97 13.10 4.00
C PRO A 702 -28.50 13.75 5.30
N VAL A 703 -28.40 15.08 5.30
CA VAL A 703 -27.93 15.86 6.45
C VAL A 703 -28.88 17.01 6.75
N LYS A 704 -29.13 17.21 8.04
CA LYS A 704 -29.83 18.37 8.59
C LYS A 704 -28.81 19.31 9.20
N THR A 705 -28.78 20.55 8.76
CA THR A 705 -27.86 21.55 9.29
C THR A 705 -28.60 22.61 10.10
N ARG A 706 -27.92 23.18 11.09
CA ARG A 706 -28.35 24.40 11.78
C ARG A 706 -27.14 25.26 12.08
N VAL A 707 -27.26 26.56 11.84
CA VAL A 707 -26.22 27.55 12.15
C VAL A 707 -26.78 28.59 13.12
N GLY A 708 -25.97 29.03 14.06
CA GLY A 708 -26.39 29.97 15.10
C GLY A 708 -25.24 30.35 16.02
N ARG A 709 -25.57 30.86 17.20
CA ARG A 709 -24.61 31.15 18.26
C ARG A 709 -24.94 30.34 19.51
N TYR A 710 -23.91 29.98 20.26
CA TYR A 710 -24.04 29.32 21.56
C TYR A 710 -23.10 30.03 22.52
N LYS A 711 -23.67 30.70 23.54
CA LYS A 711 -22.91 31.51 24.51
C LYS A 711 -21.96 32.51 23.84
N GLY A 712 -22.43 33.11 22.73
CA GLY A 712 -21.69 34.12 21.97
C GLY A 712 -20.71 33.59 20.92
N ILE A 713 -20.43 32.28 20.88
CA ILE A 713 -19.55 31.66 19.86
C ILE A 713 -20.41 31.07 18.73
N PRO A 714 -20.05 31.30 17.45
CA PRO A 714 -20.79 30.74 16.33
C PRO A 714 -20.65 29.21 16.29
N PHE A 715 -21.73 28.52 15.92
CA PHE A 715 -21.73 27.08 15.71
C PHE A 715 -22.32 26.70 14.37
N VAL A 716 -21.88 25.54 13.88
CA VAL A 716 -22.51 24.78 12.80
C VAL A 716 -22.82 23.40 13.32
N PHE A 717 -24.08 23.03 13.28
CA PHE A 717 -24.59 21.70 13.60
C PHE A 717 -24.85 20.94 12.30
N VAL A 718 -24.42 19.69 12.24
CA VAL A 718 -24.69 18.73 11.16
C VAL A 718 -25.19 17.43 11.78
N GLY A 719 -26.49 17.16 11.63
CA GLY A 719 -27.13 15.91 12.00
C GLY A 719 -27.22 14.98 10.80
N LYS A 720 -26.57 13.81 10.87
CA LYS A 720 -26.65 12.80 9.81
C LYS A 720 -27.86 11.90 10.02
N ARG A 721 -28.50 11.46 8.93
CA ARG A 721 -29.66 10.57 9.03
C ARG A 721 -29.28 9.16 9.52
N TYR A 722 -28.21 8.59 8.96
CA TYR A 722 -27.75 7.23 9.26
C TYR A 722 -26.41 7.26 10.02
N ASN A 723 -26.18 6.24 10.86
CA ASN A 723 -24.92 6.04 11.59
C ASN A 723 -23.86 5.45 10.66
N GLN A 724 -22.70 6.09 10.56
CA GLN A 724 -21.54 5.63 9.77
C GLN A 724 -20.23 5.56 10.58
N GLY A 725 -20.36 5.68 11.90
CA GLY A 725 -19.27 5.73 12.86
C GLY A 725 -18.56 7.08 12.93
N LYS A 726 -17.93 7.33 14.09
CA LYS A 726 -17.08 8.51 14.37
C LYS A 726 -16.06 8.80 13.26
N ARG A 727 -15.46 7.75 12.68
CA ARG A 727 -14.45 7.90 11.62
C ARG A 727 -15.00 8.59 10.37
N ASP A 728 -16.24 8.33 10.01
CA ASP A 728 -16.92 9.03 8.92
C ASP A 728 -17.16 10.50 9.26
N SER A 729 -17.61 10.82 10.49
CA SER A 729 -17.75 12.21 10.97
C SER A 729 -16.42 12.98 10.94
N LEU A 730 -15.31 12.32 11.28
CA LEU A 730 -13.98 12.89 11.15
C LEU A 730 -13.58 13.12 9.68
N CYS A 731 -13.90 12.19 8.77
CA CYS A 731 -13.65 12.36 7.33
C CYS A 731 -14.45 13.54 6.76
N PHE A 732 -15.73 13.67 7.15
CA PHE A 732 -16.58 14.79 6.80
C PHE A 732 -15.94 16.12 7.23
N ALA A 733 -15.68 16.31 8.53
CA ALA A 733 -15.17 17.60 9.02
C ALA A 733 -13.79 17.94 8.43
N ARG A 734 -12.87 16.97 8.37
CA ARG A 734 -11.50 17.22 7.90
C ARG A 734 -11.42 17.47 6.40
N SER A 735 -12.20 16.75 5.58
CA SER A 735 -12.23 16.95 4.12
C SER A 735 -12.84 18.30 3.77
N PHE A 736 -13.92 18.71 4.46
CA PHE A 736 -14.52 20.02 4.28
C PHE A 736 -13.50 21.14 4.53
N LEU A 737 -12.82 21.10 5.68
CA LEU A 737 -11.84 22.14 6.04
C LEU A 737 -10.64 22.20 5.08
N TYR A 738 -10.20 21.04 4.56
CA TYR A 738 -9.11 20.99 3.59
C TYR A 738 -9.48 21.64 2.25
N HIS A 739 -10.62 21.26 1.67
CA HIS A 739 -11.06 21.84 0.40
C HIS A 739 -11.49 23.31 0.54
N PHE A 740 -12.08 23.69 1.68
CA PHE A 740 -12.39 25.08 2.01
C PHE A 740 -11.12 25.95 2.03
N LYS A 741 -10.03 25.43 2.62
CA LYS A 741 -8.72 26.10 2.66
C LYS A 741 -8.04 26.20 1.29
N LYS A 742 -8.04 25.12 0.51
CA LYS A 742 -7.37 25.08 -0.81
C LYS A 742 -8.10 25.89 -1.89
N ARG A 743 -9.38 26.23 -1.68
CA ARG A 743 -10.23 26.92 -2.68
C ARG A 743 -10.17 26.24 -4.05
N SER A 744 -10.13 24.91 -4.01
CA SER A 744 -9.77 24.06 -5.15
C SER A 744 -10.80 24.22 -6.28
N VAL A 745 -10.40 24.87 -7.37
CA VAL A 745 -11.23 24.99 -8.59
C VAL A 745 -11.27 23.63 -9.27
N ASN A 746 -12.45 23.14 -9.65
CA ASN A 746 -12.66 21.82 -10.28
C ASN A 746 -12.23 20.62 -9.43
N ALA A 747 -12.24 20.72 -8.10
CA ALA A 747 -11.97 19.56 -7.25
C ALA A 747 -13.18 18.63 -7.19
N VAL A 748 -12.92 17.33 -7.36
CA VAL A 748 -13.87 16.28 -7.03
C VAL A 748 -13.81 16.08 -5.52
N THR A 749 -14.92 16.24 -4.81
CA THR A 749 -15.00 16.10 -3.35
C THR A 749 -16.14 15.19 -2.93
N ILE A 750 -16.16 14.76 -1.66
CA ILE A 750 -17.27 13.98 -1.12
C ILE A 750 -18.57 14.79 -0.96
N PHE A 751 -18.53 16.13 -1.05
CA PHE A 751 -19.66 17.00 -0.75
C PHE A 751 -20.46 17.33 -1.99
N ASN A 752 -21.77 17.46 -1.80
CA ASN A 752 -22.62 18.16 -2.75
C ASN A 752 -22.26 19.66 -2.77
N LYS A 753 -22.34 20.28 -3.96
CA LYS A 753 -22.05 21.69 -4.18
C LYS A 753 -22.85 22.60 -3.24
N GLU A 754 -24.15 22.35 -3.08
CA GLU A 754 -25.01 23.20 -2.23
C GLU A 754 -24.63 23.15 -0.75
N LEU A 755 -24.32 21.95 -0.23
CA LEU A 755 -23.89 21.81 1.16
C LEU A 755 -22.53 22.47 1.37
N PHE A 756 -21.59 22.25 0.44
CA PHE A 756 -20.24 22.81 0.53
C PHE A 756 -20.28 24.35 0.52
N GLU A 757 -21.04 24.96 -0.38
CA GLU A 757 -21.22 26.41 -0.45
C GLU A 757 -21.93 26.96 0.78
N TYR A 758 -22.98 26.29 1.27
CA TYR A 758 -23.69 26.70 2.47
C TYR A 758 -22.78 26.74 3.72
N LEU A 759 -22.02 25.67 3.94
CA LEU A 759 -21.06 25.59 5.05
C LEU A 759 -19.91 26.60 4.86
N GLY A 760 -19.40 26.74 3.64
CA GLY A 760 -18.33 27.68 3.31
C GLY A 760 -18.72 29.14 3.54
N ASN A 761 -19.93 29.53 3.14
CA ASN A 761 -20.46 30.87 3.37
C ASN A 761 -20.65 31.13 4.88
N CYS A 762 -21.11 30.13 5.65
CA CYS A 762 -21.21 30.25 7.10
C CYS A 762 -19.85 30.53 7.78
N LEU A 763 -18.78 29.85 7.35
CA LEU A 763 -17.43 30.13 7.85
C LEU A 763 -16.98 31.56 7.49
N LEU A 764 -17.24 32.01 6.26
CA LEU A 764 -16.90 33.36 5.80
C LEU A 764 -17.62 34.45 6.59
N GLU A 765 -18.93 34.32 6.78
CA GLU A 765 -19.78 35.25 7.54
C GLU A 765 -19.33 35.38 9.00
N ASN A 766 -18.76 34.31 9.57
CA ASN A 766 -18.25 34.28 10.93
C ASN A 766 -16.75 34.61 11.04
N GLY A 767 -16.16 35.24 10.03
CA GLY A 767 -14.78 35.74 10.07
C GLY A 767 -13.69 34.66 9.91
N LEU A 768 -14.03 33.51 9.33
CA LEU A 768 -13.12 32.39 9.06
C LEU A 768 -12.89 32.18 7.55
N PRO A 769 -12.18 33.09 6.83
CA PRO A 769 -11.92 32.91 5.40
C PRO A 769 -10.95 31.77 5.07
N ASN A 770 -10.18 31.33 6.07
CA ASN A 770 -9.30 30.16 6.04
C ASN A 770 -9.25 29.55 7.46
N VAL A 771 -8.92 28.27 7.58
CA VAL A 771 -8.80 27.55 8.86
C VAL A 771 -7.39 26.96 9.00
N ASP A 772 -6.74 27.22 10.13
CA ASP A 772 -5.37 26.77 10.39
C ASP A 772 -5.35 25.50 11.24
N TYR A 773 -6.21 25.43 12.25
CA TYR A 773 -6.26 24.33 13.21
C TYR A 773 -7.67 23.76 13.37
N LEU A 774 -7.74 22.43 13.50
CA LEU A 774 -8.89 21.69 13.98
C LEU A 774 -8.59 21.22 15.40
N VAL A 775 -9.42 21.62 16.36
CA VAL A 775 -9.40 21.09 17.72
C VAL A 775 -10.45 20.01 17.83
N GLY A 776 -10.06 18.77 18.11
CA GLY A 776 -10.96 17.64 18.29
C GLY A 776 -11.17 17.31 19.75
N MET A 777 -12.43 17.02 20.09
CA MET A 777 -12.90 16.65 21.42
C MET A 777 -13.91 15.50 21.29
N ASP A 778 -14.02 14.62 22.29
CA ASP A 778 -15.08 13.61 22.36
C ASP A 778 -16.26 14.13 23.19
N ALA A 779 -17.48 13.67 22.91
CA ALA A 779 -18.71 14.19 23.51
C ALA A 779 -18.89 13.87 25.01
N ASP A 780 -18.06 12.99 25.58
CA ASP A 780 -18.02 12.60 27.00
C ASP A 780 -16.80 13.18 27.76
N THR A 781 -16.13 14.15 27.16
CA THR A 781 -14.87 14.73 27.66
C THR A 781 -15.09 16.15 28.15
N VAL A 782 -14.27 16.65 29.07
CA VAL A 782 -14.31 18.03 29.56
C VAL A 782 -12.92 18.63 29.45
N PHE A 783 -12.79 19.78 28.79
CA PHE A 783 -11.50 20.47 28.70
C PHE A 783 -11.23 21.33 29.94
N ASP A 784 -9.98 21.29 30.41
CA ASP A 784 -9.45 22.28 31.36
C ASP A 784 -9.46 23.67 30.71
N ASP A 785 -9.58 24.74 31.52
CA ASP A 785 -9.76 26.12 31.04
C ASP A 785 -8.71 26.58 30.00
N PHE A 786 -7.47 26.09 30.12
CA PHE A 786 -6.34 26.46 29.25
C PHE A 786 -5.92 25.34 28.31
N CYS A 787 -6.79 24.36 28.06
CA CYS A 787 -6.49 23.17 27.27
C CYS A 787 -6.05 23.51 25.84
N VAL A 788 -6.83 24.33 25.13
CA VAL A 788 -6.57 24.66 23.71
C VAL A 788 -5.32 25.52 23.53
N VAL A 789 -5.16 26.57 24.36
CA VAL A 789 -4.01 27.48 24.26
C VAL A 789 -2.67 26.76 24.50
N GLU A 790 -2.64 25.76 25.39
CA GLU A 790 -1.43 24.96 25.64
C GLU A 790 -1.06 24.04 24.46
N MET A 791 -2.06 23.54 23.70
CA MET A 791 -1.82 22.82 22.45
C MET A 791 -1.29 23.76 21.36
N VAL A 792 -1.91 24.93 21.21
CA VAL A 792 -1.46 25.99 20.27
C VAL A 792 -0.01 26.41 20.57
N ASN A 793 0.30 26.65 21.85
CA ASN A 793 1.66 26.97 22.27
C ASN A 793 2.65 25.83 22.01
N THR A 794 2.19 24.58 21.99
CA THR A 794 3.05 23.43 21.71
C THR A 794 3.30 23.25 20.22
N ILE A 795 2.28 23.40 19.37
CA ILE A 795 2.47 23.28 17.92
C ILE A 795 3.37 24.39 17.37
N ARG A 796 3.29 25.61 17.93
CA ARG A 796 4.16 26.75 17.58
C ARG A 796 5.65 26.54 17.88
N LYS A 797 6.04 25.57 18.72
CA LYS A 797 7.45 25.33 19.09
C LYS A 797 8.29 24.80 17.94
N ASN A 798 7.66 24.22 16.92
CA ASN A 798 8.36 23.60 15.81
C ASN A 798 7.48 23.59 14.56
N PRO A 799 7.90 24.22 13.45
CA PRO A 799 7.10 24.29 12.22
C PRO A 799 6.84 22.92 11.57
N LYS A 800 7.61 21.88 11.91
CA LYS A 800 7.37 20.51 11.45
C LYS A 800 6.19 19.82 12.15
N LEU A 801 5.69 20.38 13.25
CA LEU A 801 4.56 19.81 13.97
C LEU A 801 3.25 20.04 13.22
N VAL A 802 2.53 18.94 12.98
CA VAL A 802 1.22 18.95 12.31
C VAL A 802 0.09 18.45 13.20
N GLY A 803 0.42 17.81 14.33
CA GLY A 803 -0.56 17.33 15.30
C GLY A 803 -0.02 17.37 16.71
N VAL A 804 -0.86 17.75 17.66
CA VAL A 804 -0.56 17.80 19.09
C VAL A 804 -1.69 17.13 19.86
N CYS A 805 -1.36 16.21 20.76
CA CYS A 805 -2.34 15.65 21.70
C CYS A 805 -2.18 16.23 23.10
N GLY A 806 -3.31 16.37 23.81
CA GLY A 806 -3.33 16.76 25.21
C GLY A 806 -3.06 15.61 26.17
N HIS A 807 -3.10 15.92 27.46
CA HIS A 807 -3.07 14.99 28.56
C HIS A 807 -4.49 14.57 28.95
N VAL A 808 -4.78 13.28 28.81
CA VAL A 808 -6.06 12.69 29.16
C VAL A 808 -6.03 12.23 30.61
N CYS A 809 -6.95 12.76 31.41
CA CYS A 809 -7.17 12.48 32.82
C CYS A 809 -8.52 11.79 33.00
N VAL A 810 -8.66 11.03 34.08
CA VAL A 810 -9.96 10.52 34.51
C VAL A 810 -10.73 11.65 35.18
N ASP A 811 -11.98 11.83 34.78
CA ASP A 811 -12.93 12.65 35.49
C ASP A 811 -13.38 11.94 36.77
N PHE A 812 -13.02 12.51 37.93
CA PHE A 812 -13.42 11.99 39.24
C PHE A 812 -14.67 12.70 39.78
N ASP A 813 -15.19 13.70 39.07
CA ASP A 813 -16.38 14.42 39.48
C ASP A 813 -17.63 13.55 39.18
N GLY A 814 -18.54 13.43 40.16
CA GLY A 814 -19.72 12.54 40.12
C GLY A 814 -19.55 11.19 40.82
N ASN A 815 -20.46 10.22 40.56
CA ASN A 815 -20.45 8.85 41.13
C ASN A 815 -19.33 7.93 40.60
N ASN A 816 -18.30 8.49 39.96
CA ASN A 816 -17.27 7.75 39.22
C ASN A 816 -16.04 7.41 40.05
N PHE A 817 -16.04 7.69 41.36
CA PHE A 817 -14.91 7.35 42.24
C PHE A 817 -14.95 5.87 42.64
N GLY A 818 -13.91 5.12 42.25
CA GLY A 818 -13.75 3.71 42.64
C GLY A 818 -12.33 3.21 42.39
N LEU A 819 -12.01 2.01 42.93
CA LEU A 819 -10.73 1.33 42.72
C LEU A 819 -10.39 1.19 41.23
N TRP A 820 -11.42 1.02 40.41
CA TRP A 820 -11.30 0.88 38.97
C TRP A 820 -10.88 2.16 38.25
N SER A 821 -11.45 3.29 38.66
CA SER A 821 -11.09 4.61 38.14
C SER A 821 -9.65 4.97 38.49
N LEU A 822 -9.19 4.56 39.69
CA LEU A 822 -7.80 4.73 40.11
C LEU A 822 -6.82 3.87 39.28
N TYR A 823 -7.18 2.61 38.99
CA TYR A 823 -6.39 1.74 38.11
C TYR A 823 -6.19 2.37 36.73
N GLN A 824 -7.27 2.84 36.11
CA GLN A 824 -7.25 3.43 34.76
C GLN A 824 -6.50 4.77 34.73
N SER A 825 -6.66 5.59 35.76
CA SER A 825 -5.92 6.86 35.90
C SER A 825 -4.40 6.68 35.85
N VAL A 826 -3.89 5.64 36.54
CA VAL A 826 -2.46 5.32 36.51
C VAL A 826 -2.03 4.79 35.16
N GLU A 827 -2.81 3.92 34.53
CA GLU A 827 -2.50 3.38 33.22
C GLU A 827 -2.38 4.47 32.15
N TYR A 828 -3.31 5.44 32.14
CA TYR A 828 -3.27 6.61 31.27
C TYR A 828 -2.03 7.44 31.54
N SER A 829 -1.71 7.68 32.80
CA SER A 829 -0.56 8.47 33.23
C SER A 829 0.78 7.84 32.85
N GLN A 830 0.92 6.52 33.00
CA GLN A 830 2.15 5.80 32.66
C GLN A 830 2.41 5.80 31.14
N THR A 831 1.39 5.52 30.33
CA THR A 831 1.53 5.50 28.87
C THR A 831 1.89 6.89 28.32
N GLN A 832 1.25 7.93 28.88
CA GLN A 832 1.49 9.32 28.51
C GLN A 832 2.84 9.84 29.03
N GLY A 833 3.23 9.46 30.24
CA GLY A 833 4.45 9.92 30.91
C GLY A 833 5.74 9.23 30.47
N LEU A 834 5.66 8.04 29.85
CA LEU A 834 6.81 7.31 29.33
C LEU A 834 6.82 7.25 27.81
N ARG A 835 5.94 6.46 27.19
CA ARG A 835 6.00 6.16 25.76
C ARG A 835 5.71 7.39 24.89
N ARG A 836 4.60 8.08 25.14
CA ARG A 836 4.26 9.30 24.37
C ARG A 836 5.23 10.45 24.67
N MET A 837 5.74 10.54 25.90
CA MET A 837 6.76 11.53 26.24
C MET A 837 8.08 11.29 25.48
N PHE A 838 8.54 10.03 25.40
CA PHE A 838 9.68 9.65 24.58
C PHE A 838 9.43 10.02 23.11
N GLN A 839 8.28 9.64 22.57
CA GLN A 839 7.92 9.92 21.18
C GLN A 839 7.83 11.42 20.89
N SER A 840 7.31 12.23 21.82
CA SER A 840 7.19 13.68 21.69
C SER A 840 8.54 14.41 21.77
N ARG A 841 9.43 13.97 22.66
CA ARG A 841 10.70 14.66 22.96
C ARG A 841 11.88 14.20 22.10
N ILE A 842 11.92 12.91 21.75
CA ILE A 842 13.08 12.27 21.13
C ILE A 842 12.82 12.02 19.65
N THR A 843 11.76 11.27 19.31
CA THR A 843 11.52 10.85 17.91
C THR A 843 10.69 11.86 17.10
N GLY A 844 9.85 12.66 17.77
CA GLY A 844 8.87 13.54 17.14
C GLY A 844 7.72 12.78 16.45
N LYS A 845 7.45 11.54 16.88
CA LYS A 845 6.53 10.59 16.23
C LYS A 845 5.53 10.00 17.21
N VAL A 846 4.74 10.87 17.86
CA VAL A 846 3.63 10.39 18.72
C VAL A 846 2.62 9.62 17.86
N ASN A 847 2.54 8.31 18.08
CA ASN A 847 1.85 7.36 17.22
C ASN A 847 0.32 7.32 17.39
N CYS A 848 -0.20 8.03 18.38
CA CYS A 848 -1.62 8.07 18.71
C CYS A 848 -2.02 9.48 19.09
N LEU A 849 -2.90 10.08 18.30
CA LEU A 849 -3.54 11.36 18.58
C LEU A 849 -4.98 11.06 19.05
N PRO A 850 -5.24 10.98 20.37
CA PRO A 850 -6.54 10.59 20.89
C PRO A 850 -7.63 11.58 20.45
N GLY A 851 -8.76 11.05 20.00
CA GLY A 851 -9.93 11.82 19.56
C GLY A 851 -10.42 12.81 20.60
N CYS A 852 -10.36 12.42 21.88
CA CYS A 852 -10.86 13.19 23.00
C CYS A 852 -10.11 14.50 23.27
N CYS A 853 -8.85 14.64 22.85
CA CYS A 853 -8.08 15.87 23.07
C CYS A 853 -6.92 16.00 22.09
N GLN A 854 -7.18 16.66 20.97
CA GLN A 854 -6.18 16.85 19.92
C GLN A 854 -6.31 18.20 19.21
N LEU A 855 -5.19 18.70 18.72
CA LEU A 855 -5.10 19.83 17.80
C LEU A 855 -4.35 19.35 16.55
N ILE A 856 -5.00 19.44 15.40
CA ILE A 856 -4.42 19.04 14.12
C ILE A 856 -4.38 20.25 13.19
N LYS A 857 -3.23 20.47 12.55
CA LYS A 857 -3.08 21.50 11.53
C LYS A 857 -3.82 21.10 10.26
N VAL A 858 -4.56 22.02 9.66
CA VAL A 858 -5.14 21.85 8.32
C VAL A 858 -4.01 21.97 7.30
N ASP A 859 -3.42 20.84 6.93
CA ASP A 859 -2.23 20.70 6.09
C ASP A 859 -2.45 19.52 5.13
N GLU A 860 -1.73 19.51 4.01
CA GLU A 860 -1.79 18.38 3.07
C GLU A 860 -1.35 17.06 3.72
N ALA A 861 -0.39 17.12 4.65
CA ALA A 861 0.08 15.95 5.35
C ALA A 861 -0.95 15.31 6.29
N THR A 862 -1.97 16.05 6.70
CA THR A 862 -2.99 15.59 7.66
C THR A 862 -4.33 15.39 6.98
N PHE A 863 -4.79 16.36 6.17
CA PHE A 863 -6.13 16.40 5.61
C PHE A 863 -6.17 16.26 4.08
N GLY A 864 -5.03 16.03 3.42
CA GLY A 864 -5.01 15.82 1.96
C GLY A 864 -5.81 14.60 1.51
N ASP A 865 -6.26 14.60 0.25
CA ASP A 865 -7.12 13.53 -0.30
C ASP A 865 -6.47 12.14 -0.21
N THR A 866 -5.17 12.01 -0.48
CA THR A 866 -4.41 10.76 -0.30
C THR A 866 -4.43 10.27 1.15
N VAL A 867 -4.42 11.20 2.11
CA VAL A 867 -4.46 10.86 3.55
C VAL A 867 -5.89 10.50 3.96
N LEU A 868 -6.87 11.34 3.63
CA LEU A 868 -8.25 11.23 4.10
C LEU A 868 -9.11 10.30 3.28
N ARG A 869 -9.09 10.35 1.94
CA ARG A 869 -9.99 9.57 1.09
C ARG A 869 -9.44 8.19 0.78
N GLU A 870 -8.17 8.10 0.38
CA GLU A 870 -7.58 6.83 -0.04
C GLU A 870 -7.22 5.91 1.14
N ARG A 871 -6.68 6.47 2.23
CA ARG A 871 -6.15 5.67 3.36
C ARG A 871 -7.00 5.75 4.63
N PHE A 872 -7.25 6.96 5.15
CA PHE A 872 -8.02 7.12 6.37
C PHE A 872 -9.52 6.89 6.15
N GLY A 873 -10.05 7.08 4.95
CA GLY A 873 -11.46 6.88 4.61
C GLY A 873 -11.78 5.44 4.22
N TYR A 874 -10.76 4.59 4.04
CA TYR A 874 -10.91 3.22 3.56
C TYR A 874 -11.91 2.41 4.40
N CYS A 875 -13.00 1.96 3.76
CA CYS A 875 -13.97 1.04 4.34
C CYS A 875 -13.51 -0.40 4.09
N PRO A 876 -13.34 -1.24 5.13
CA PRO A 876 -12.81 -2.58 4.95
C PRO A 876 -13.76 -3.46 4.13
N LYS A 877 -13.19 -4.15 3.14
CA LYS A 877 -13.90 -5.04 2.24
C LYS A 877 -14.07 -6.43 2.86
N PRO A 878 -15.02 -7.23 2.38
CA PRO A 878 -15.41 -8.50 3.02
C PRO A 878 -14.31 -9.55 3.09
N ASN A 879 -13.49 -9.57 2.03
CA ASN A 879 -12.36 -10.47 1.84
C ASN A 879 -11.06 -9.91 2.43
N ASP A 880 -11.11 -8.72 3.05
CA ASP A 880 -9.94 -8.14 3.71
C ASP A 880 -9.51 -9.00 4.90
N VAL A 881 -8.20 -8.97 5.18
CA VAL A 881 -7.64 -9.67 6.34
C VAL A 881 -8.13 -9.04 7.65
N MET A 882 -8.14 -9.82 8.72
CA MET A 882 -8.57 -9.41 10.06
C MET A 882 -7.85 -8.13 10.52
N THR A 883 -6.57 -7.95 10.18
CA THR A 883 -5.82 -6.72 10.49
C THR A 883 -6.42 -5.48 9.80
N GLN A 884 -6.80 -5.57 8.52
CA GLN A 884 -7.45 -4.47 7.80
C GLN A 884 -8.86 -4.20 8.33
N GLN A 885 -9.61 -5.24 8.68
CA GLN A 885 -10.92 -5.14 9.33
C GLN A 885 -10.83 -4.42 10.69
N ILE A 886 -9.90 -4.83 11.55
CA ILE A 886 -9.63 -4.18 12.83
C ILE A 886 -9.20 -2.72 12.62
N MET A 887 -8.28 -2.47 11.68
CA MET A 887 -7.80 -1.11 11.42
C MET A 887 -8.87 -0.20 10.83
N GLY A 888 -9.79 -0.74 10.03
CA GLY A 888 -10.97 -0.08 9.49
C GLY A 888 -11.92 0.42 10.59
N ASN A 889 -12.12 -0.39 11.63
CA ASN A 889 -13.20 -0.20 12.59
C ASN A 889 -12.77 0.35 13.97
N TYR A 890 -11.55 0.06 14.45
CA TYR A 890 -11.15 0.27 15.87
C TYR A 890 -9.93 1.17 16.10
N SER A 891 -9.34 1.78 15.07
CA SER A 891 -8.02 2.42 15.16
C SER A 891 -7.91 3.84 14.59
N GLU A 892 -9.00 4.60 14.50
CA GLU A 892 -9.02 5.91 13.83
C GLU A 892 -7.93 6.88 14.36
N ASP A 893 -7.71 6.92 15.67
CA ASP A 893 -6.73 7.84 16.28
C ASP A 893 -5.28 7.48 15.96
N SER A 894 -4.96 6.19 15.88
CA SER A 894 -3.58 5.70 15.66
C SER A 894 -3.26 5.54 14.19
N ILE A 895 -4.25 5.14 13.38
CA ILE A 895 -4.05 4.97 11.93
C ILE A 895 -3.76 6.31 11.25
N HIS A 896 -4.38 7.41 11.69
CA HIS A 896 -4.13 8.73 11.12
C HIS A 896 -2.66 9.13 11.29
N ALA A 897 -2.12 8.99 12.51
CA ALA A 897 -0.70 9.24 12.78
C ALA A 897 0.23 8.32 11.96
N SER A 898 -0.11 7.04 11.83
CA SER A 898 0.66 6.08 11.03
C SER A 898 0.71 6.46 9.53
N ILE A 899 -0.39 7.01 9.00
CA ILE A 899 -0.47 7.48 7.60
C ILE A 899 0.41 8.72 7.42
N ILE A 900 0.31 9.69 8.34
CA ILE A 900 1.13 10.91 8.32
C ILE A 900 2.62 10.55 8.28
N PHE A 901 3.08 9.62 9.11
CA PHE A 901 4.49 9.26 9.16
C PHE A 901 4.98 8.46 7.96
N SER A 902 4.10 7.68 7.35
CA SER A 902 4.44 6.88 6.19
C SER A 902 4.55 7.73 4.92
N LEU A 903 3.59 8.63 4.71
CA LEU A 903 3.57 9.51 3.53
C LEU A 903 4.44 10.75 3.69
N PHE A 904 4.57 11.28 4.92
CA PHE A 904 5.32 12.50 5.21
C PHE A 904 6.34 12.30 6.34
N PRO A 905 7.45 11.55 6.10
CA PRO A 905 8.44 11.22 7.13
C PRO A 905 9.07 12.43 7.84
N LYS A 906 9.13 13.59 7.18
CA LYS A 906 9.68 14.83 7.73
C LYS A 906 8.74 15.55 8.71
N LYS A 907 7.44 15.25 8.70
CA LYS A 907 6.43 15.86 9.60
C LYS A 907 6.44 15.18 10.96
N GLN A 908 6.10 15.94 12.00
CA GLN A 908 6.18 15.49 13.39
C GLN A 908 4.85 15.67 14.11
N THR A 909 4.64 14.88 15.15
CA THR A 909 3.56 15.06 16.13
C THR A 909 4.13 15.11 17.53
N ALA A 910 3.42 15.78 18.44
CA ALA A 910 3.88 15.98 19.81
C ALA A 910 2.75 15.82 20.83
N GLN A 911 3.14 15.81 22.09
CA GLN A 911 2.23 15.80 23.23
C GLN A 911 2.43 17.06 24.08
N ALA A 912 1.31 17.68 24.47
CA ALA A 912 1.23 18.82 25.37
C ALA A 912 0.70 18.39 26.75
N LEU A 913 1.59 17.97 27.66
CA LEU A 913 1.20 17.50 29.01
C LEU A 913 0.49 18.56 29.89
N ARG A 914 0.56 19.84 29.50
CA ARG A 914 -0.13 20.93 30.21
C ARG A 914 -1.57 21.15 29.75
N SER A 915 -1.89 20.75 28.52
CA SER A 915 -3.25 20.73 28.00
C SER A 915 -3.95 19.52 28.63
N LYS A 916 -5.00 19.72 29.41
CA LYS A 916 -5.68 18.65 30.14
C LYS A 916 -7.12 18.48 29.66
N ALA A 917 -7.54 17.24 29.53
CA ALA A 917 -8.92 16.87 29.27
C ALA A 917 -9.33 15.74 30.23
N PHE A 918 -10.55 15.80 30.75
CA PHE A 918 -11.10 14.86 31.72
C PHE A 918 -12.17 14.02 31.03
N THR A 919 -12.03 12.69 31.04
CA THR A 919 -12.96 11.75 30.38
C THR A 919 -13.54 10.79 31.40
N ILE A 920 -14.77 10.35 31.14
CA ILE A 920 -15.47 9.36 31.96
C ILE A 920 -14.88 7.98 31.66
N VAL A 921 -14.63 7.20 32.73
CA VAL A 921 -14.12 5.84 32.61
C VAL A 921 -15.24 4.81 32.73
N PRO A 922 -15.13 3.64 32.05
CA PRO A 922 -16.10 2.56 32.17
C PRO A 922 -16.30 2.13 33.64
N GLN A 923 -17.55 2.12 34.11
CA GLN A 923 -17.90 1.71 35.47
C GLN A 923 -18.22 0.23 35.60
N THR A 924 -18.57 -0.46 34.50
CA THR A 924 -18.90 -1.89 34.51
C THR A 924 -17.83 -2.72 33.80
N TRP A 925 -17.67 -3.96 34.25
CA TRP A 925 -16.69 -4.90 33.71
C TRP A 925 -16.88 -5.17 32.20
N LYS A 926 -18.13 -5.27 31.76
CA LYS A 926 -18.48 -5.53 30.36
C LYS A 926 -18.09 -4.36 29.45
N VAL A 927 -18.41 -3.13 29.86
CA VAL A 927 -18.04 -1.91 29.09
C VAL A 927 -16.52 -1.75 29.04
N PHE A 928 -15.83 -2.03 30.16
CA PHE A 928 -14.37 -2.02 30.18
C PHE A 928 -13.76 -3.04 29.21
N LEU A 929 -14.16 -4.31 29.27
CA LEU A 929 -13.60 -5.34 28.39
C LEU A 929 -13.86 -5.01 26.91
N SER A 930 -15.04 -4.48 26.59
CA SER A 930 -15.36 -4.02 25.23
C SER A 930 -14.47 -2.85 24.78
N GLN A 931 -14.21 -1.87 25.65
CA GLN A 931 -13.27 -0.78 25.36
C GLN A 931 -11.84 -1.31 25.16
N ARG A 932 -11.39 -2.23 26.02
CA ARG A 932 -10.02 -2.78 25.97
C ARG A 932 -9.78 -3.73 24.82
N LYS A 933 -10.79 -4.47 24.39
CA LYS A 933 -10.76 -5.23 23.14
C LYS A 933 -10.38 -4.32 21.97
N ARG A 934 -11.10 -3.21 21.80
CA ARG A 934 -10.88 -2.26 20.70
C ARG A 934 -9.49 -1.64 20.76
N TRP A 935 -9.08 -1.18 21.94
CA TRP A 935 -7.78 -0.52 22.11
C TRP A 935 -6.61 -1.49 21.94
N ALA A 936 -6.71 -2.70 22.48
CA ALA A 936 -5.65 -3.71 22.36
C ALA A 936 -5.50 -4.16 20.89
N LEU A 937 -6.59 -4.56 20.24
CA LEU A 937 -6.55 -5.01 18.85
C LEU A 937 -6.17 -3.89 17.89
N GLY A 938 -6.76 -2.70 18.03
CA GLY A 938 -6.48 -1.54 17.20
C GLY A 938 -5.03 -1.06 17.33
N SER A 939 -4.52 -0.96 18.56
CA SER A 939 -3.13 -0.56 18.83
C SER A 939 -2.13 -1.59 18.28
N ILE A 940 -2.28 -2.87 18.63
CA ILE A 940 -1.34 -3.92 18.18
C ILE A 940 -1.36 -4.10 16.66
N SER A 941 -2.53 -4.01 16.02
CA SER A 941 -2.63 -4.05 14.56
C SER A 941 -1.90 -2.87 13.92
N ASN A 942 -2.02 -1.67 14.50
CA ASN A 942 -1.31 -0.49 14.03
C ASN A 942 0.21 -0.64 14.21
N GLU A 943 0.68 -1.14 15.36
CA GLU A 943 2.11 -1.44 15.57
C GLU A 943 2.61 -2.47 14.56
N PHE A 944 1.88 -3.57 14.34
CA PHE A 944 2.25 -4.59 13.36
C PHE A 944 2.42 -4.01 11.96
N VAL A 945 1.50 -3.15 11.53
CA VAL A 945 1.60 -2.49 10.23
C VAL A 945 2.73 -1.46 10.19
N MET A 946 3.02 -0.76 11.28
CA MET A 946 4.16 0.16 11.36
C MET A 946 5.53 -0.52 11.17
N ILE A 947 5.65 -1.82 11.48
CA ILE A 947 6.88 -2.60 11.25
C ILE A 947 7.26 -2.61 9.77
N PHE A 948 6.27 -2.66 8.87
CA PHE A 948 6.50 -2.85 7.43
C PHE A 948 6.28 -1.58 6.60
N ARG A 949 5.56 -0.57 7.11
CA ARG A 949 5.26 0.65 6.34
C ARG A 949 6.51 1.43 5.91
N PRO A 950 6.57 1.94 4.67
CA PRO A 950 7.67 2.82 4.24
C PRO A 950 7.63 4.15 5.02
N GLY A 951 8.78 4.81 5.16
CA GLY A 951 8.89 6.13 5.81
C GLY A 951 9.01 6.12 7.35
N ILE A 952 8.76 4.98 8.02
CA ILE A 952 8.90 4.85 9.47
C ILE A 952 10.39 4.68 9.87
N ILE A 953 10.84 5.49 10.83
CA ILE A 953 12.21 5.47 11.35
C ILE A 953 12.53 4.19 12.13
N LEU A 954 13.80 3.80 12.18
CA LEU A 954 14.26 2.54 12.79
C LEU A 954 13.85 2.40 14.27
N VAL A 955 13.93 3.48 15.05
CA VAL A 955 13.59 3.46 16.49
C VAL A 955 12.12 3.08 16.69
N GLU A 956 11.20 3.68 15.93
CA GLU A 956 9.78 3.35 16.03
C GLU A 956 9.49 1.93 15.54
N ARG A 957 10.16 1.45 14.47
CA ARG A 957 10.03 0.05 14.04
C ARG A 957 10.46 -0.93 15.12
N LEU A 958 11.60 -0.68 15.77
CA LEU A 958 12.08 -1.53 16.85
C LEU A 958 11.08 -1.55 18.01
N GLN A 959 10.50 -0.39 18.35
CA GLN A 959 9.45 -0.31 19.36
C GLN A 959 8.21 -1.13 18.96
N SER A 960 7.75 -1.03 17.71
CA SER A 960 6.61 -1.79 17.21
C SER A 960 6.87 -3.30 17.21
N ILE A 961 8.07 -3.75 16.80
CA ILE A 961 8.49 -5.16 16.86
C ILE A 961 8.42 -5.67 18.30
N VAL A 962 9.04 -4.95 19.24
CA VAL A 962 9.07 -5.32 20.65
C VAL A 962 7.66 -5.34 21.24
N ALA A 963 6.79 -4.38 20.89
CA ALA A 963 5.42 -4.32 21.35
C ALA A 963 4.59 -5.52 20.87
N VAL A 964 4.61 -5.81 19.56
CA VAL A 964 3.89 -6.96 18.96
C VAL A 964 4.41 -8.28 19.51
N MET A 965 5.73 -8.44 19.61
CA MET A 965 6.36 -9.63 20.15
C MET A 965 5.98 -9.84 21.63
N THR A 966 6.08 -8.80 22.45
CA THR A 966 5.73 -8.85 23.88
C THR A 966 4.26 -9.25 24.05
N TRP A 967 3.36 -8.69 23.24
CA TRP A 967 1.95 -9.05 23.23
C TRP A 967 1.77 -10.54 22.88
N ALA A 968 2.44 -11.03 21.83
CA ALA A 968 2.34 -12.43 21.38
C ALA A 968 2.85 -13.46 22.42
N ILE A 969 3.88 -13.12 23.19
CA ILE A 969 4.48 -14.03 24.21
C ILE A 969 3.96 -13.79 25.63
N THR A 970 2.89 -13.01 25.81
CA THR A 970 2.36 -12.68 27.15
C THR A 970 2.09 -13.93 28.03
N PRO A 971 1.49 -15.03 27.51
CA PRO A 971 1.32 -16.25 28.32
C PRO A 971 2.65 -16.85 28.81
N PHE A 972 3.68 -16.86 27.96
CA PHE A 972 5.02 -17.28 28.34
C PHE A 972 5.65 -16.37 29.41
N ILE A 973 5.48 -15.05 29.30
CA ILE A 973 5.95 -14.09 30.33
C ILE A 973 5.35 -14.44 31.71
N ILE A 974 4.05 -14.75 31.75
CA ILE A 974 3.36 -15.10 33.01
C ILE A 974 3.87 -16.42 33.57
N SER A 975 4.09 -17.42 32.70
CA SER A 975 4.73 -18.68 33.12
C SER A 975 6.13 -18.43 33.70
N ALA A 976 6.94 -17.58 33.06
CA ALA A 976 8.27 -17.23 33.53
C ALA A 976 8.22 -16.52 34.91
N VAL A 977 7.24 -15.64 35.14
CA VAL A 977 7.02 -15.02 36.45
C VAL A 977 6.64 -16.07 37.51
N ALA A 978 5.76 -17.03 37.19
CA ALA A 978 5.40 -18.11 38.11
C ALA A 978 6.62 -19.00 38.46
N GLN A 979 7.45 -19.33 37.46
CA GLN A 979 8.70 -20.07 37.66
C GLN A 979 9.68 -19.28 38.54
N LEU A 980 9.77 -17.97 38.36
CA LEU A 980 10.59 -17.10 39.20
C LEU A 980 10.11 -17.10 40.65
N ILE A 981 8.80 -17.00 40.90
CA ILE A 981 8.22 -17.08 42.25
C ILE A 981 8.55 -18.43 42.90
N ALA A 982 8.41 -19.54 42.15
CA ALA A 982 8.76 -20.87 42.64
C ALA A 982 10.26 -21.02 42.95
N LEU A 983 11.14 -20.38 42.16
CA LEU A 983 12.58 -20.34 42.42
C LEU A 983 12.90 -19.56 43.71
N PHE A 984 12.25 -18.43 43.93
CA PHE A 984 12.37 -17.68 45.18
C PHE A 984 11.93 -18.49 46.40
N ALA A 985 10.81 -19.21 46.31
CA ALA A 985 10.32 -20.08 47.38
C ALA A 985 11.31 -21.21 47.70
N LYS A 986 12.03 -21.75 46.70
CA LYS A 986 12.98 -22.86 46.88
C LYS A 986 14.38 -22.41 47.34
N LYS A 987 14.92 -21.36 46.74
CA LYS A 987 16.33 -20.93 46.94
C LYS A 987 16.48 -19.76 47.92
N GLY A 988 15.42 -19.03 48.22
CA GLY A 988 15.44 -17.89 49.15
C GLY A 988 16.48 -16.83 48.77
N ALA A 989 17.25 -16.37 49.75
CA ALA A 989 18.25 -15.32 49.57
C ALA A 989 19.40 -15.68 48.61
N LYS A 990 19.66 -16.97 48.36
CA LYS A 990 20.74 -17.43 47.46
C LYS A 990 20.53 -17.04 46.00
N VAL A 991 19.32 -16.64 45.60
CA VAL A 991 19.04 -16.15 44.24
C VAL A 991 19.76 -14.82 43.96
N PHE A 992 20.03 -14.02 45.00
CA PHE A 992 20.74 -12.74 44.87
C PHE A 992 22.26 -12.87 44.70
N GLU A 993 22.80 -14.08 44.80
CA GLU A 993 24.22 -14.36 44.51
C GLU A 993 24.49 -14.46 42.99
N ASP A 994 23.45 -14.66 42.17
CA ASP A 994 23.56 -14.73 40.72
C ASP A 994 23.65 -13.32 40.09
N GLU A 995 24.81 -12.97 39.53
CA GLU A 995 25.07 -11.66 38.94
C GLU A 995 24.11 -11.30 37.79
N ILE A 996 23.68 -12.29 37.00
CA ILE A 996 22.78 -12.09 35.86
C ILE A 996 21.38 -11.78 36.37
N PHE A 997 20.92 -12.51 37.38
CA PHE A 997 19.65 -12.26 38.03
C PHE A 997 19.59 -10.84 38.61
N VAL A 998 20.62 -10.45 39.37
CA VAL A 998 20.74 -9.12 39.96
C VAL A 998 20.78 -8.04 38.88
N GLY A 999 21.48 -8.27 37.77
CA GLY A 999 21.52 -7.33 36.64
C GLY A 999 20.13 -7.05 36.05
N LEU A 1000 19.35 -8.10 35.77
CA LEU A 1000 18.02 -7.95 35.14
C LEU A 1000 16.98 -7.35 36.06
N ILE A 1001 16.95 -7.78 37.32
CA ILE A 1001 16.01 -7.23 38.29
C ILE A 1001 16.30 -5.74 38.50
N SER A 1002 17.57 -5.33 38.46
CA SER A 1002 17.97 -3.92 38.51
C SER A 1002 17.39 -3.12 37.33
N VAL A 1003 17.45 -3.65 36.11
CA VAL A 1003 16.85 -2.99 34.91
C VAL A 1003 15.33 -2.94 35.00
N LEU A 1004 14.68 -4.00 35.48
CA LEU A 1004 13.23 -4.02 35.75
C LEU A 1004 12.83 -2.94 36.76
N TRP A 1005 13.61 -2.77 37.83
CA TRP A 1005 13.36 -1.75 38.84
C TRP A 1005 13.43 -0.33 38.28
N VAL A 1006 14.28 -0.03 37.29
CA VAL A 1006 14.32 1.30 36.65
C VAL A 1006 12.96 1.68 36.08
N ARG A 1007 12.28 0.74 35.42
CA ARG A 1007 10.95 0.95 34.83
C ARG A 1007 9.90 1.28 35.89
N TYR A 1008 9.82 0.46 36.94
CA TYR A 1008 8.85 0.66 38.01
C TYR A 1008 9.15 1.90 38.85
N LEU A 1009 10.43 2.18 39.11
CA LEU A 1009 10.87 3.39 39.79
C LEU A 1009 10.49 4.64 38.99
N TYR A 1010 10.70 4.64 37.68
CA TYR A 1010 10.27 5.75 36.84
C TYR A 1010 8.75 5.92 36.84
N SER A 1011 7.99 4.82 36.72
CA SER A 1011 6.52 4.86 36.83
C SER A 1011 6.06 5.37 38.20
N PHE A 1012 6.75 5.05 39.29
CA PHE A 1012 6.50 5.63 40.60
C PHE A 1012 6.82 7.14 40.61
N CYS A 1013 7.95 7.55 40.02
CA CYS A 1013 8.37 8.93 39.93
C CYS A 1013 7.39 9.83 39.15
N ILE A 1014 6.64 9.28 38.18
CA ILE A 1014 5.56 10.01 37.46
C ILE A 1014 4.58 10.66 38.45
N GLY A 1015 4.29 10.00 39.57
CA GLY A 1015 3.39 10.50 40.62
C GLY A 1015 3.84 11.82 41.27
N PHE A 1016 5.12 12.17 41.20
CA PHE A 1016 5.61 13.43 41.79
C PHE A 1016 5.52 14.63 40.84
N TRP A 1017 5.73 14.42 39.54
CA TRP A 1017 5.89 15.53 38.58
C TRP A 1017 4.71 15.71 37.62
N LEU A 1018 3.91 14.67 37.35
CA LEU A 1018 2.78 14.76 36.43
C LEU A 1018 1.49 15.30 37.10
N PRO A 1019 1.08 14.81 38.28
CA PRO A 1019 -0.07 15.38 38.99
C PRO A 1019 0.21 16.79 39.50
N ARG A 1020 -0.78 17.69 39.38
CA ARG A 1020 -0.62 19.10 39.81
C ARG A 1020 -0.91 19.29 41.30
N ASN A 1021 -1.91 18.59 41.82
CA ASN A 1021 -2.44 18.81 43.17
C ASN A 1021 -2.16 17.60 44.07
N ASN A 1022 -2.08 17.82 45.38
CA ASN A 1022 -1.80 16.75 46.34
C ASN A 1022 -2.86 15.64 46.32
N LEU A 1023 -4.13 15.97 46.06
CA LEU A 1023 -5.19 14.97 45.89
C LEU A 1023 -4.92 14.05 44.70
N GLN A 1024 -4.55 14.60 43.55
CA GLN A 1024 -4.21 13.82 42.35
C GLN A 1024 -2.96 12.96 42.58
N ARG A 1025 -1.98 13.44 43.36
CA ARG A 1025 -0.82 12.65 43.77
C ARG A 1025 -1.23 11.45 44.62
N LEU A 1026 -2.08 11.68 45.62
CA LEU A 1026 -2.59 10.60 46.47
C LEU A 1026 -3.37 9.56 45.65
N GLN A 1027 -4.28 10.01 44.78
CA GLN A 1027 -5.02 9.15 43.86
C GLN A 1027 -4.08 8.33 42.98
N TYR A 1028 -3.02 8.95 42.44
CA TYR A 1028 -2.02 8.24 41.64
C TYR A 1028 -1.28 7.18 42.43
N PHE A 1029 -0.79 7.47 43.65
CA PHE A 1029 -0.03 6.49 44.44
C PHE A 1029 -0.89 5.32 44.91
N VAL A 1030 -2.14 5.58 45.33
CA VAL A 1030 -3.10 4.52 45.66
C VAL A 1030 -3.40 3.67 44.42
N GLY A 1031 -3.70 4.32 43.29
CA GLY A 1031 -3.89 3.66 42.01
C GLY A 1031 -2.66 2.88 41.55
N PHE A 1032 -1.45 3.34 41.88
CA PHE A 1032 -0.19 2.72 41.47
C PHE A 1032 0.00 1.38 42.18
N ILE A 1033 -0.30 1.31 43.47
CA ILE A 1033 -0.27 0.05 44.23
C ILE A 1033 -1.29 -0.94 43.63
N ILE A 1034 -2.51 -0.49 43.36
CA ILE A 1034 -3.55 -1.32 42.74
C ILE A 1034 -3.08 -1.82 41.37
N HIS A 1035 -2.59 -0.93 40.51
CA HIS A 1035 -2.10 -1.26 39.18
C HIS A 1035 -0.90 -2.22 39.24
N PHE A 1036 0.06 -1.98 40.12
CA PHE A 1036 1.24 -2.82 40.28
C PHE A 1036 0.88 -4.27 40.63
N LEU A 1037 -0.09 -4.47 41.52
CA LEU A 1037 -0.52 -5.79 41.96
C LEU A 1037 -1.46 -6.50 40.96
N SER A 1038 -2.33 -5.75 40.28
CA SER A 1038 -3.39 -6.32 39.44
C SER A 1038 -3.09 -6.37 37.94
N SER A 1039 -2.20 -5.51 37.42
CA SER A 1039 -1.93 -5.35 35.98
C SER A 1039 -1.54 -6.66 35.27
N PRO A 1040 -0.69 -7.55 35.82
CA PRO A 1040 -0.36 -8.82 35.15
C PRO A 1040 -1.59 -9.70 34.90
N PHE A 1041 -2.53 -9.74 35.85
CA PHE A 1041 -3.76 -10.53 35.75
C PHE A 1041 -4.78 -9.85 34.83
N ILE A 1042 -4.90 -8.54 34.87
CA ILE A 1042 -5.81 -7.81 33.98
C ILE A 1042 -5.36 -7.95 32.52
N ASN A 1043 -4.05 -7.87 32.25
CA ASN A 1043 -3.51 -7.98 30.89
C ASN A 1043 -3.78 -9.36 30.25
N ILE A 1044 -3.71 -10.46 31.02
CA ILE A 1044 -4.03 -11.78 30.46
C ILE A 1044 -5.53 -11.92 30.14
N ILE A 1045 -6.39 -11.37 31.00
CA ILE A 1045 -7.84 -11.40 30.76
C ILE A 1045 -8.18 -10.56 29.52
N ILE A 1046 -7.58 -9.37 29.39
CA ILE A 1046 -7.73 -8.54 28.20
C ILE A 1046 -7.25 -9.27 26.95
N LEU A 1047 -6.07 -9.93 27.00
CA LEU A 1047 -5.54 -10.67 25.85
C LEU A 1047 -6.50 -11.78 25.41
N ILE A 1048 -6.94 -12.63 26.34
CA ILE A 1048 -7.84 -13.75 26.05
C ILE A 1048 -9.17 -13.23 25.51
N TYR A 1049 -9.77 -12.23 26.18
CA TYR A 1049 -11.02 -11.63 25.74
C TYR A 1049 -10.88 -11.00 24.35
N SER A 1050 -9.79 -10.25 24.10
CA SER A 1050 -9.56 -9.60 22.81
C SER A 1050 -9.43 -10.60 21.67
N LEU A 1051 -8.74 -11.72 21.90
CA LEU A 1051 -8.58 -12.78 20.90
C LEU A 1051 -9.90 -13.54 20.65
N LEU A 1052 -10.64 -13.90 21.70
CA LEU A 1052 -11.89 -14.66 21.56
C LEU A 1052 -12.98 -13.90 20.80
N TYR A 1053 -13.02 -12.58 20.99
CA TYR A 1053 -13.98 -11.67 20.37
C TYR A 1053 -13.39 -10.83 19.22
N ALA A 1054 -12.26 -11.26 18.64
CA ALA A 1054 -11.59 -10.55 17.55
C ALA A 1054 -12.41 -10.47 16.24
N ASP A 1055 -13.38 -11.37 16.06
CA ASP A 1055 -14.30 -11.44 14.93
C ASP A 1055 -15.64 -10.73 15.18
N ASP A 1056 -15.84 -10.16 16.38
CA ASP A 1056 -17.06 -9.45 16.74
C ASP A 1056 -16.86 -7.94 16.66
N PHE A 1057 -17.40 -7.33 15.60
CA PHE A 1057 -17.30 -5.89 15.34
C PHE A 1057 -18.46 -5.06 15.92
N LYS A 1058 -19.40 -5.67 16.67
CA LYS A 1058 -20.57 -4.98 17.23
C LYS A 1058 -20.21 -3.92 18.27
N TRP A 1059 -21.07 -2.90 18.37
CA TRP A 1059 -20.98 -1.78 19.31
C TRP A 1059 -22.06 -1.91 20.39
N GLY A 1060 -21.66 -1.96 21.67
CA GLY A 1060 -22.61 -2.01 22.79
C GLY A 1060 -23.48 -3.28 22.84
N ASP A 1061 -24.47 -3.29 23.74
CA ASP A 1061 -25.48 -4.35 23.87
C ASP A 1061 -26.57 -4.31 22.78
N GLU A 1062 -26.36 -3.53 21.73
CA GLU A 1062 -27.30 -3.43 20.63
C GLU A 1062 -27.01 -4.52 19.59
N ALA A 1063 -27.77 -5.60 19.72
CA ALA A 1063 -28.35 -6.25 18.57
C ALA A 1063 -29.13 -5.20 17.75
N LEU A 1064 -28.43 -4.44 16.91
CA LEU A 1064 -29.07 -3.75 15.81
C LEU A 1064 -29.57 -4.84 14.85
N PHE A 1065 -30.89 -5.03 14.88
CA PHE A 1065 -31.68 -5.13 13.66
C PHE A 1065 -31.02 -4.23 12.62
N VAL A 1066 -30.34 -4.85 11.65
CA VAL A 1066 -29.96 -4.18 10.43
C VAL A 1066 -31.10 -4.34 9.44
#